data_AF-A0A7C7GPW7-F1
#
_entry.id   AF-A0A7C7GPW7-F1
#
_cell.length_a   1.000
_cell.length_b   1.000
_cell.length_c   1.000
_cell.angle_alpha   90.00
_cell.angle_beta   90.00
_cell.angle_gamma   90.00
#
_symmetry.space_group_name_H-M   'P 1'
#
loop_
_entity.id
_entity.type
_entity.pdbx_description
1 polymer ?
#
loop_
_entity_poly.entity_id
_entity_poly.type
_entity_poly.pdbx_seq_one_letter_code
_entity_poly.pdbx_strand_id
1 'polypeptide(L)'
;MKSLFRLIFLIYAGCLPSYAQVYINEFMASNKTAYWDNDLKAYSDWIELYNAGNTIVDLNGYYITDNLKQSYKWMIPEGVIINPKGYILLWADRGAESNHLGFALNINKESIALYSPELLLVDLIKYSGQVPNISYGRCFDGGKDWGYFGEHTAGRSNGKGRGAINLKATPPPILSLEGGIYPLTTRLSIFHNQNVKIRFTTDGSDVKYDSPEYTEEMLLNSTTVIKAKAYQDGKLPSITVTSTYIIEQPRSMPVVSLVSDRSNLWDDEMGIYVNGNGYKDNYWRTANYQQFWHRPSHIEYFSHKEELSYAANTEMKVFGSFTSRYGQKPLTIYFQDEPFQKWKVFRSRGLAPYHSLVLRNSGQDWIRTMICDGLVNSLVIGALDLDAQAYRPSVVYLNGEYWGIYNIREKVNEEHFGNIYNIDPSRILLQKRLGSTGQEEVDSLISYVLTHDLRETAHLEYVKGRIDIDEYLNYLIAEFYSANMDWPKNNVRMWKKKGSNGKWRWILSDLDVSMGIWNNAQPDVNSISRLLDTATVNTELFRALMKNNDFKNDLIQRAALLLNTVFREVRVNHYIDSLSGDIGSEMPRHINRWKDSCSWSCGLGSMDDWENFLNKMRYFADKRPNMMRANINNKFELNGVIEIELKADNGRIVINNCDIPFDPSGTYFRDIPFHMTAIPDPGYQFNKWRGDLQGKKRSTTVTLSKSAYIEAVFQPTDHIALPKRIKEDTYLSNTGQPYYVDDDLIVDSGVILSISNGVTVLMQDNADIVVYGGLEVQGSAGSPAVIQANQFTGSERWGALCFENASEKNVLKYLVLKDATHGNDKDRYLAAINAYHSDLEMDECIVNQVYGQPVYAEYGHVEIRNSTMQTHVSSDIINLKYGSGLVENCDLRGNKEPETDGIDFDGITNGIIRGNHIYDFRGFNSDGIDLGEGSTDVLIEDNRISNCYDKGISVGQGSTTRIFHNVITECNQGVGVKDSNSFADIDKTIFYKNNIGIACFEKNYGMGGGTANILNTVISNSVSMSVYKDKLSRLEISYSLSDLDILKGRGNAYESPRFINPEAGDFSVFDNSPCLNYGENFSVLALEETRKYQDRVLNRKKIDRSLLIMLTIFLFIVIVSSELPLNRLR
;
A
#
# COMPACT_ATOMS: atom_id res chain seq x y z
N MET A 1 -35.85 -88.53 6.25
CA MET A 1 -35.56 -87.64 5.10
C MET A 1 -36.77 -86.75 4.77
N LYS A 2 -37.17 -85.84 5.67
CA LYS A 2 -38.13 -84.75 5.43
C LYS A 2 -38.00 -83.74 6.60
N SER A 3 -36.94 -82.95 6.65
CA SER A 3 -36.90 -81.72 7.47
C SER A 3 -35.76 -80.73 7.16
N LEU A 4 -34.84 -81.03 6.23
CA LEU A 4 -33.65 -80.20 5.99
C LEU A 4 -33.71 -79.31 4.72
N PHE A 5 -34.89 -79.08 4.14
CA PHE A 5 -35.04 -78.30 2.89
C PHE A 5 -35.86 -77.01 3.01
N ARG A 6 -36.25 -76.59 4.23
CA ARG A 6 -37.01 -75.33 4.46
C ARG A 6 -36.22 -74.19 5.11
N LEU A 7 -34.93 -74.36 5.42
CA LEU A 7 -34.13 -73.34 6.12
C LEU A 7 -33.11 -72.60 5.24
N ILE A 8 -33.07 -72.84 3.92
CA ILE A 8 -32.09 -72.19 3.02
C ILE A 8 -32.74 -71.18 2.04
N PHE A 9 -34.08 -71.04 2.04
CA PHE A 9 -34.79 -70.12 1.12
C PHE A 9 -35.32 -68.83 1.78
N LEU A 10 -34.87 -68.48 2.98
CA LEU A 10 -35.32 -67.31 3.75
C LEU A 10 -34.20 -66.34 4.17
N ILE A 11 -33.05 -66.36 3.47
CA ILE A 11 -31.93 -65.40 3.65
C ILE A 11 -31.61 -64.63 2.34
N TYR A 12 -32.44 -64.75 1.31
CA TYR A 12 -32.29 -64.01 0.03
C TYR A 12 -33.52 -63.17 -0.33
N ALA A 13 -34.22 -62.63 0.69
CA ALA A 13 -35.24 -61.60 0.48
C ALA A 13 -34.68 -60.24 0.91
N GLY A 14 -34.18 -59.49 -0.08
CA GLY A 14 -34.16 -58.03 -0.07
C GLY A 14 -33.27 -57.34 0.95
N CYS A 15 -31.95 -57.39 0.79
CA CYS A 15 -31.14 -56.22 1.15
C CYS A 15 -31.34 -55.18 0.03
N LEU A 16 -32.49 -54.52 0.03
CA LEU A 16 -32.59 -53.24 -0.68
C LEU A 16 -31.60 -52.30 0.02
N PRO A 17 -30.77 -51.54 -0.72
CA PRO A 17 -29.95 -50.52 -0.10
C PRO A 17 -30.88 -49.60 0.70
N SER A 18 -30.70 -49.58 2.03
CA SER A 18 -31.35 -48.60 2.90
C SER A 18 -30.77 -47.25 2.53
N TYR A 19 -31.45 -46.54 1.62
CA TYR A 19 -31.18 -45.13 1.38
C TYR A 19 -31.43 -44.38 2.69
N ALA A 20 -30.46 -43.57 3.14
CA ALA A 20 -30.70 -42.67 4.26
C ALA A 20 -31.93 -41.81 3.95
N GLN A 21 -32.80 -41.56 4.93
CA GLN A 21 -33.95 -40.68 4.72
C GLN A 21 -33.52 -39.21 4.66
N VAL A 22 -32.47 -38.85 5.41
CA VAL A 22 -31.88 -37.51 5.45
C VAL A 22 -30.48 -37.56 4.88
N TYR A 23 -30.14 -36.59 4.02
CA TYR A 23 -28.83 -36.43 3.41
C TYR A 23 -28.24 -35.08 3.76
N ILE A 24 -26.91 -35.03 3.86
CA ILE A 24 -26.16 -33.77 3.69
C ILE A 24 -26.22 -33.45 2.21
N ASN A 25 -26.88 -32.35 1.84
CA ASN A 25 -27.25 -32.04 0.46
C ASN A 25 -26.32 -31.04 -0.20
N GLU A 26 -25.97 -29.98 0.51
CA GLU A 26 -25.10 -28.90 0.03
C GLU A 26 -24.47 -28.23 1.25
N PHE A 27 -23.29 -27.64 1.12
CA PHE A 27 -22.70 -26.81 2.16
C PHE A 27 -21.81 -25.72 1.55
N MET A 28 -21.53 -24.69 2.35
CA MET A 28 -20.57 -23.64 2.02
C MET A 28 -19.71 -23.36 3.25
N ALA A 29 -18.42 -23.71 3.16
CA ALA A 29 -17.43 -23.52 4.23
C ALA A 29 -16.65 -22.20 4.12
N SER A 30 -17.11 -21.29 3.25
CA SER A 30 -16.58 -19.93 3.14
C SER A 30 -17.62 -19.02 2.46
N ASN A 31 -18.65 -18.65 3.22
CA ASN A 31 -19.67 -17.73 2.75
C ASN A 31 -19.23 -16.28 3.04
N LYS A 32 -18.90 -15.52 2.00
CA LYS A 32 -18.46 -14.12 2.15
C LYS A 32 -19.53 -13.13 1.74
N THR A 33 -20.26 -13.46 0.67
CA THR A 33 -21.24 -12.58 0.05
C THR A 33 -22.43 -13.32 -0.57
N ALA A 34 -22.43 -14.65 -0.55
CA ALA A 34 -23.34 -15.45 -1.36
C ALA A 34 -24.74 -15.58 -0.74
N TYR A 35 -24.82 -15.88 0.56
CA TYR A 35 -26.11 -16.11 1.22
C TYR A 35 -26.17 -15.47 2.61
N TRP A 36 -27.18 -14.66 2.86
CA TRP A 36 -27.29 -13.88 4.08
C TRP A 36 -27.94 -14.67 5.23
N ASP A 37 -27.27 -14.70 6.37
CA ASP A 37 -27.82 -15.21 7.63
C ASP A 37 -28.65 -14.12 8.31
N ASN A 38 -29.95 -14.37 8.35
CA ASN A 38 -30.93 -13.44 8.89
C ASN A 38 -30.91 -13.31 10.41
N ASP A 39 -30.39 -14.32 11.12
CA ASP A 39 -30.41 -14.33 12.58
C ASP A 39 -29.18 -13.59 13.12
N LEU A 40 -27.99 -13.88 12.59
CA LEU A 40 -26.75 -13.20 12.99
C LEU A 40 -26.45 -11.91 12.22
N LYS A 41 -27.23 -11.61 11.16
CA LYS A 41 -26.98 -10.47 10.26
C LYS A 41 -25.55 -10.50 9.71
N ALA A 42 -25.14 -11.67 9.20
CA ALA A 42 -23.80 -11.94 8.69
C ALA A 42 -23.84 -12.89 7.48
N TYR A 43 -22.68 -13.15 6.87
CA TYR A 43 -22.51 -14.24 5.91
C TYR A 43 -21.88 -15.43 6.64
N SER A 44 -22.72 -16.29 7.20
CA SER A 44 -22.31 -17.48 7.97
C SER A 44 -22.10 -18.67 7.05
N ASP A 45 -21.13 -19.53 7.37
CA ASP A 45 -21.03 -20.85 6.72
C ASP A 45 -22.29 -21.66 7.01
N TRP A 46 -22.64 -22.60 6.16
CA TRP A 46 -23.88 -23.37 6.32
C TRP A 46 -23.79 -24.77 5.75
N ILE A 47 -24.64 -25.63 6.29
CA ILE A 47 -24.85 -27.02 5.89
C ILE A 47 -26.34 -27.20 5.63
N GLU A 48 -26.69 -27.66 4.44
CA GLU A 48 -28.05 -28.00 4.07
C GLU A 48 -28.30 -29.50 4.27
N LEU A 49 -29.39 -29.83 4.94
CA LEU A 49 -29.92 -31.18 5.02
C LEU A 49 -31.18 -31.31 4.17
N TYR A 50 -31.31 -32.43 3.46
CA TYR A 50 -32.46 -32.75 2.61
C TYR A 50 -33.15 -34.04 3.07
N ASN A 51 -34.49 -34.01 3.16
CA ASN A 51 -35.31 -35.18 3.45
C ASN A 51 -35.81 -35.82 2.15
N ALA A 52 -35.20 -36.93 1.75
CA ALA A 52 -35.58 -37.69 0.56
C ALA A 52 -36.86 -38.53 0.77
N GLY A 53 -37.35 -38.64 2.00
CA GLY A 53 -38.55 -39.39 2.36
C GLY A 53 -39.86 -38.72 1.95
N ASN A 54 -40.96 -39.45 2.16
CA ASN A 54 -42.32 -38.96 1.96
C ASN A 54 -43.01 -38.60 3.30
N THR A 55 -42.29 -38.68 4.41
CA THR A 55 -42.75 -38.33 5.76
C THR A 55 -41.87 -37.24 6.37
N ILE A 56 -42.43 -36.48 7.31
CA ILE A 56 -41.69 -35.49 8.10
C ILE A 56 -40.57 -36.20 8.88
N VAL A 57 -39.39 -35.55 8.99
CA VAL A 57 -38.31 -35.97 9.89
C VAL A 57 -38.13 -34.90 10.97
N ASP A 58 -38.20 -35.33 12.23
CA ASP A 58 -37.76 -34.56 13.39
C ASP A 58 -36.29 -34.88 13.66
N LEU A 59 -35.45 -33.85 13.67
CA LEU A 59 -34.01 -33.99 13.90
C LEU A 59 -33.63 -33.86 15.38
N ASN A 60 -34.59 -33.77 16.30
CA ASN A 60 -34.30 -33.74 17.73
C ASN A 60 -33.38 -34.90 18.14
N GLY A 61 -32.26 -34.56 18.79
CA GLY A 61 -31.29 -35.53 19.28
C GLY A 61 -30.35 -36.11 18.22
N TYR A 62 -30.48 -35.73 16.94
CA TYR A 62 -29.45 -36.02 15.94
C TYR A 62 -28.18 -35.24 16.27
N TYR A 63 -27.02 -35.73 15.81
CA TYR A 63 -25.75 -35.04 15.98
C TYR A 63 -25.12 -34.67 14.65
N ILE A 64 -24.59 -33.45 14.56
CA ILE A 64 -23.76 -33.01 13.44
C ILE A 64 -22.33 -32.73 13.95
N THR A 65 -21.34 -33.10 13.15
CA THR A 65 -19.93 -32.92 13.50
C THR A 65 -19.08 -32.65 12.27
N ASP A 66 -18.06 -31.82 12.46
CA ASP A 66 -16.96 -31.57 11.52
C ASP A 66 -15.72 -32.47 11.83
N ASN A 67 -15.79 -33.25 12.91
CA ASN A 67 -14.69 -34.04 13.44
C ASN A 67 -15.17 -35.46 13.75
N LEU A 68 -14.80 -36.42 12.91
CA LEU A 68 -15.21 -37.82 13.05
C LEU A 68 -14.73 -38.50 14.34
N LYS A 69 -13.79 -37.89 15.08
CA LYS A 69 -13.39 -38.36 16.42
C LYS A 69 -14.36 -37.92 17.53
N GLN A 70 -15.32 -37.06 17.21
CA GLN A 70 -16.32 -36.49 18.10
C GLN A 70 -17.72 -36.62 17.45
N SER A 71 -18.27 -37.83 17.43
CA SER A 71 -19.58 -38.12 16.80
C SER A 71 -20.77 -37.43 17.48
N TYR A 72 -20.58 -36.93 18.70
CA TYR A 72 -21.58 -36.24 19.52
C TYR A 72 -21.28 -34.74 19.66
N LYS A 73 -20.56 -34.13 18.71
CA LYS A 73 -20.05 -32.74 18.81
C LYS A 73 -21.17 -31.71 19.00
N TRP A 74 -22.20 -31.75 18.17
CA TRP A 74 -23.34 -30.83 18.27
C TRP A 74 -24.66 -31.58 18.15
N MET A 75 -25.47 -31.56 19.22
CA MET A 75 -26.81 -32.13 19.21
C MET A 75 -27.80 -31.11 18.64
N ILE A 76 -28.57 -31.51 17.64
CA ILE A 76 -29.63 -30.69 17.06
C ILE A 76 -30.78 -30.59 18.07
N PRO A 77 -31.19 -29.37 18.48
CA PRO A 77 -32.20 -29.18 19.50
C PRO A 77 -33.62 -29.48 19.00
N GLU A 78 -34.57 -29.52 19.93
CA GLU A 78 -36.00 -29.66 19.63
C GLU A 78 -36.51 -28.56 18.67
N GLY A 79 -37.44 -28.93 17.78
CA GLY A 79 -38.11 -28.00 16.86
C GLY A 79 -37.49 -27.90 15.46
N VAL A 80 -36.36 -28.57 15.21
CA VAL A 80 -35.72 -28.65 13.89
C VAL A 80 -36.35 -29.78 13.08
N ILE A 81 -37.28 -29.43 12.19
CA ILE A 81 -38.09 -30.38 11.42
C ILE A 81 -37.86 -30.19 9.91
N ILE A 82 -37.71 -31.30 9.18
CA ILE A 82 -37.64 -31.30 7.71
C ILE A 82 -38.89 -31.97 7.13
N ASN A 83 -39.70 -31.19 6.41
CA ASN A 83 -40.87 -31.69 5.67
C ASN A 83 -40.48 -32.74 4.59
N PRO A 84 -41.42 -33.58 4.12
CA PRO A 84 -41.17 -34.46 2.98
C PRO A 84 -40.63 -33.68 1.78
N LYS A 85 -39.52 -34.13 1.18
CA LYS A 85 -38.84 -33.41 0.09
C LYS A 85 -38.39 -31.98 0.44
N GLY A 86 -38.32 -31.67 1.72
CA GLY A 86 -37.91 -30.37 2.24
C GLY A 86 -36.41 -30.28 2.52
N TYR A 87 -35.96 -29.05 2.76
CA TYR A 87 -34.58 -28.68 3.05
C TYR A 87 -34.54 -27.87 4.35
N ILE A 88 -33.42 -27.93 5.06
CA ILE A 88 -33.14 -27.04 6.19
C ILE A 88 -31.67 -26.64 6.18
N LEU A 89 -31.40 -25.39 6.59
CA LEU A 89 -30.04 -24.88 6.76
C LEU A 89 -29.65 -24.89 8.23
N LEU A 90 -28.48 -25.44 8.48
CA LEU A 90 -27.77 -25.36 9.75
C LEU A 90 -26.59 -24.42 9.57
N TRP A 91 -26.52 -23.34 10.36
CA TRP A 91 -25.47 -22.32 10.24
C TRP A 91 -24.23 -22.74 11.03
N ALA A 92 -23.08 -22.87 10.37
CA ALA A 92 -21.82 -23.28 10.98
C ALA A 92 -20.99 -22.04 11.37
N ASP A 93 -21.42 -21.33 12.41
CA ASP A 93 -20.92 -19.98 12.75
C ASP A 93 -20.41 -19.85 14.20
N ARG A 94 -20.35 -20.96 14.94
CA ARG A 94 -20.00 -21.00 16.38
C ARG A 94 -21.06 -20.38 17.30
N GLY A 95 -22.25 -20.08 16.78
CA GLY A 95 -23.45 -19.81 17.58
C GLY A 95 -23.93 -21.08 18.29
N ALA A 96 -24.75 -20.95 19.33
CA ALA A 96 -25.17 -22.10 20.13
C ALA A 96 -26.67 -22.12 20.43
N GLU A 97 -27.48 -21.71 19.44
CA GLU A 97 -28.93 -21.54 19.60
C GLU A 97 -29.67 -21.99 18.33
N SER A 98 -30.80 -22.70 18.49
CA SER A 98 -31.64 -23.16 17.37
C SER A 98 -30.86 -23.97 16.31
N ASN A 99 -30.86 -23.53 15.04
CA ASN A 99 -30.15 -24.12 13.92
C ASN A 99 -28.71 -23.56 13.73
N HIS A 100 -28.19 -22.77 14.66
CA HIS A 100 -26.79 -22.32 14.68
C HIS A 100 -25.91 -23.29 15.45
N LEU A 101 -24.86 -23.76 14.79
CA LEU A 101 -23.95 -24.79 15.26
C LEU A 101 -22.80 -24.18 16.06
N GLY A 102 -22.44 -24.81 17.18
CA GLY A 102 -21.31 -24.40 18.04
C GLY A 102 -19.92 -24.53 17.41
N PHE A 103 -19.82 -24.70 16.10
CA PHE A 103 -18.58 -24.78 15.34
C PHE A 103 -18.74 -24.15 13.95
N ALA A 104 -17.60 -23.86 13.31
CA ALA A 104 -17.53 -23.38 11.93
C ALA A 104 -16.72 -24.35 11.07
N LEU A 105 -16.93 -24.32 9.77
CA LEU A 105 -16.28 -25.22 8.83
C LEU A 105 -14.88 -24.75 8.45
N ASN A 106 -14.00 -25.69 8.12
CA ASN A 106 -12.66 -25.43 7.62
C ASN A 106 -12.66 -25.35 6.09
N ILE A 107 -12.15 -24.25 5.53
CA ILE A 107 -12.07 -24.04 4.07
C ILE A 107 -11.13 -25.04 3.36
N ASN A 108 -10.08 -25.53 4.03
CA ASN A 108 -9.02 -26.33 3.40
C ASN A 108 -9.39 -27.80 3.31
N LYS A 109 -9.81 -28.41 4.41
CA LYS A 109 -10.26 -29.82 4.44
C LYS A 109 -10.98 -30.13 5.74
N GLU A 110 -12.06 -30.88 5.65
CA GLU A 110 -12.81 -31.35 6.82
C GLU A 110 -13.71 -32.54 6.47
N SER A 111 -14.53 -32.98 7.42
CA SER A 111 -15.56 -34.00 7.21
C SER A 111 -16.84 -33.59 7.91
N ILE A 112 -17.96 -33.50 7.19
CA ILE A 112 -19.27 -33.24 7.79
C ILE A 112 -19.99 -34.57 7.92
N ALA A 113 -20.40 -34.93 9.13
CA ALA A 113 -21.14 -36.14 9.39
C ALA A 113 -22.43 -35.87 10.18
N LEU A 114 -23.49 -36.56 9.80
CA LEU A 114 -24.77 -36.61 10.51
C LEU A 114 -24.93 -37.98 11.18
N TYR A 115 -25.27 -37.98 12.47
CA TYR A 115 -25.51 -39.18 13.27
C TYR A 115 -26.93 -39.15 13.85
N SER A 116 -27.55 -40.34 13.99
CA SER A 116 -28.83 -40.50 14.68
C SER A 116 -28.69 -40.31 16.20
N PRO A 117 -29.81 -40.24 16.96
CA PRO A 117 -29.77 -40.20 18.43
C PRO A 117 -29.03 -41.40 19.06
N GLU A 118 -29.01 -42.55 18.39
CA GLU A 118 -28.26 -43.75 18.78
C GLU A 118 -26.79 -43.74 18.34
N LEU A 119 -26.29 -42.61 17.82
CA LEU A 119 -24.94 -42.42 17.29
C LEU A 119 -24.59 -43.32 16.09
N LEU A 120 -25.60 -43.72 15.32
CA LEU A 120 -25.40 -44.41 14.04
C LEU A 120 -25.15 -43.39 12.94
N LEU A 121 -24.15 -43.62 12.09
CA LEU A 121 -23.83 -42.72 10.97
C LEU A 121 -24.98 -42.72 9.95
N VAL A 122 -25.56 -41.54 9.71
CA VAL A 122 -26.66 -41.33 8.75
C VAL A 122 -26.10 -40.94 7.39
N ASP A 123 -25.24 -39.91 7.34
CA ASP A 123 -24.56 -39.46 6.12
C ASP A 123 -23.21 -38.83 6.45
N LEU A 124 -22.30 -38.84 5.48
CA LEU A 124 -20.93 -38.34 5.60
C LEU A 124 -20.45 -37.76 4.27
N ILE A 125 -19.87 -36.57 4.33
CA ILE A 125 -19.03 -36.03 3.26
C ILE A 125 -17.66 -35.68 3.81
N LYS A 126 -16.62 -36.05 3.05
CA LYS A 126 -15.26 -35.54 3.23
C LYS A 126 -14.96 -34.62 2.06
N TYR A 127 -14.41 -33.45 2.35
CA TYR A 127 -14.08 -32.49 1.32
C TYR A 127 -12.69 -31.90 1.54
N SER A 128 -12.11 -31.40 0.45
CA SER A 128 -10.83 -30.71 0.41
C SER A 128 -10.93 -29.56 -0.58
N GLY A 129 -10.40 -28.39 -0.22
CA GLY A 129 -10.37 -27.19 -1.04
C GLY A 129 -11.77 -26.64 -1.31
N GLN A 130 -12.15 -25.60 -0.58
CA GLN A 130 -13.36 -24.82 -0.83
C GLN A 130 -12.97 -23.44 -1.37
N VAL A 131 -13.79 -22.91 -2.27
CA VAL A 131 -13.61 -21.58 -2.85
C VAL A 131 -14.67 -20.67 -2.23
N PRO A 132 -14.31 -19.46 -1.76
CA PRO A 132 -15.28 -18.52 -1.23
C PRO A 132 -16.47 -18.33 -2.16
N ASN A 133 -17.68 -18.31 -1.59
CA ASN A 133 -18.96 -18.13 -2.30
C ASN A 133 -19.35 -19.22 -3.31
N ILE A 134 -18.59 -20.32 -3.40
CA ILE A 134 -18.94 -21.50 -4.20
C ILE A 134 -19.32 -22.62 -3.23
N SER A 135 -20.57 -23.05 -3.26
CA SER A 135 -21.03 -24.17 -2.44
C SER A 135 -20.66 -25.50 -3.09
N TYR A 136 -20.55 -26.55 -2.27
CA TYR A 136 -20.32 -27.91 -2.70
C TYR A 136 -21.48 -28.78 -2.26
N GLY A 137 -22.10 -29.49 -3.20
CA GLY A 137 -23.33 -30.21 -2.95
C GLY A 137 -23.54 -31.38 -3.89
N ARG A 138 -24.59 -32.16 -3.61
CA ARG A 138 -25.02 -33.27 -4.46
C ARG A 138 -25.63 -32.69 -5.75
N CYS A 139 -25.20 -33.17 -6.92
CA CYS A 139 -25.68 -32.69 -8.22
C CYS A 139 -27.20 -32.88 -8.40
N PHE A 140 -27.77 -33.87 -7.71
CA PHE A 140 -29.20 -34.09 -7.54
C PHE A 140 -29.48 -34.32 -6.05
N ASP A 141 -30.65 -33.90 -5.57
CA ASP A 141 -30.97 -33.99 -4.14
C ASP A 141 -30.91 -35.44 -3.63
N GLY A 142 -30.08 -35.69 -2.61
CA GLY A 142 -29.80 -37.04 -2.09
C GLY A 142 -29.08 -37.99 -3.08
N GLY A 143 -28.62 -37.49 -4.23
CA GLY A 143 -27.88 -38.23 -5.25
C GLY A 143 -26.42 -38.50 -4.85
N LYS A 144 -25.75 -39.44 -5.54
CA LYS A 144 -24.38 -39.85 -5.19
C LYS A 144 -23.29 -38.90 -5.69
N ASP A 145 -23.56 -38.21 -6.79
CA ASP A 145 -22.60 -37.33 -7.44
C ASP A 145 -22.55 -35.98 -6.75
N TRP A 146 -21.35 -35.48 -6.49
CA TRP A 146 -21.10 -34.17 -5.90
C TRP A 146 -20.46 -33.23 -6.91
N GLY A 147 -20.73 -31.94 -6.79
CA GLY A 147 -20.18 -30.91 -7.66
C GLY A 147 -20.22 -29.53 -7.04
N TYR A 148 -19.52 -28.60 -7.68
CA TYR A 148 -19.42 -27.21 -7.25
C TYR A 148 -20.54 -26.35 -7.86
N PHE A 149 -21.16 -25.51 -7.04
CA PHE A 149 -22.26 -24.65 -7.42
C PHE A 149 -21.80 -23.19 -7.37
N GLY A 150 -21.65 -22.57 -8.55
CA GLY A 150 -21.32 -21.14 -8.64
C GLY A 150 -22.48 -20.21 -8.31
N GLU A 151 -23.69 -20.76 -8.23
CA GLU A 151 -24.86 -20.14 -7.59
C GLU A 151 -25.42 -21.19 -6.65
N HIS A 152 -25.42 -20.91 -5.35
CA HIS A 152 -25.86 -21.86 -4.34
C HIS A 152 -27.36 -22.19 -4.50
N THR A 153 -27.75 -23.37 -4.01
CA THR A 153 -29.15 -23.81 -4.01
C THR A 153 -29.79 -23.84 -2.62
N ALA A 154 -29.12 -23.27 -1.61
CA ALA A 154 -29.61 -23.11 -0.23
C ALA A 154 -31.14 -22.89 -0.11
N GLY A 155 -31.79 -23.80 0.62
CA GLY A 155 -33.23 -23.86 0.86
C GLY A 155 -34.06 -24.38 -0.32
N ARG A 156 -33.45 -24.84 -1.41
CA ARG A 156 -34.10 -25.20 -2.68
C ARG A 156 -33.45 -26.45 -3.31
N SER A 157 -34.11 -27.01 -4.31
CA SER A 157 -33.63 -28.20 -5.03
C SER A 157 -32.38 -27.94 -5.89
N ASN A 158 -31.40 -28.86 -5.82
CA ASN A 158 -30.20 -28.87 -6.67
C ASN A 158 -30.54 -29.28 -8.12
N GLY A 159 -31.64 -30.03 -8.27
CA GLY A 159 -32.66 -29.99 -9.33
C GLY A 159 -32.33 -30.13 -10.82
N LYS A 160 -31.08 -30.01 -11.30
CA LYS A 160 -30.72 -30.16 -12.73
C LYS A 160 -29.29 -30.65 -13.00
N GLY A 161 -28.59 -31.27 -12.04
CA GLY A 161 -27.19 -31.70 -12.28
C GLY A 161 -26.24 -30.54 -12.54
N ARG A 162 -26.47 -29.38 -11.91
CA ARG A 162 -25.73 -28.13 -12.15
C ARG A 162 -24.36 -28.07 -11.47
N GLY A 163 -24.05 -29.05 -10.61
CA GLY A 163 -22.75 -29.15 -9.98
C GLY A 163 -21.66 -29.32 -11.04
N ALA A 164 -20.74 -28.36 -11.13
CA ALA A 164 -19.56 -28.50 -11.96
C ALA A 164 -18.67 -29.60 -11.39
N ILE A 165 -18.17 -30.49 -12.25
CA ILE A 165 -17.34 -31.65 -11.85
C ILE A 165 -15.96 -31.17 -11.34
N ASN A 166 -15.56 -29.95 -11.69
CA ASN A 166 -14.35 -29.30 -11.22
C ASN A 166 -14.58 -27.78 -11.08
N LEU A 167 -13.59 -27.09 -10.49
CA LEU A 167 -13.63 -25.64 -10.27
C LEU A 167 -13.35 -24.81 -11.54
N LYS A 168 -13.42 -25.40 -12.74
CA LYS A 168 -13.15 -24.66 -13.98
C LYS A 168 -14.34 -23.76 -14.30
N ALA A 169 -14.10 -22.44 -14.28
CA ALA A 169 -15.08 -21.45 -14.68
C ALA A 169 -15.17 -21.29 -16.21
N THR A 170 -16.34 -20.84 -16.66
CA THR A 170 -16.56 -20.34 -18.02
C THR A 170 -15.85 -18.98 -18.15
N PRO A 171 -15.13 -18.68 -19.23
CA PRO A 171 -14.58 -17.33 -19.44
C PRO A 171 -15.69 -16.28 -19.47
N PRO A 172 -15.43 -15.03 -19.02
CA PRO A 172 -16.43 -13.98 -19.02
C PRO A 172 -16.84 -13.55 -20.44
N PRO A 173 -18.09 -13.08 -20.63
CA PRO A 173 -18.52 -12.47 -21.89
C PRO A 173 -17.77 -11.14 -22.13
N ILE A 174 -17.67 -10.73 -23.39
CA ILE A 174 -17.02 -9.50 -23.83
C ILE A 174 -18.11 -8.49 -24.22
N LEU A 175 -18.01 -7.28 -23.68
CA LEU A 175 -18.84 -6.14 -24.06
C LEU A 175 -18.19 -5.42 -25.24
N SER A 176 -18.96 -5.03 -26.26
CA SER A 176 -18.43 -4.35 -27.45
C SER A 176 -18.00 -2.90 -27.20
N LEU A 177 -18.39 -2.34 -26.06
CA LEU A 177 -18.07 -0.99 -25.61
C LEU A 177 -17.55 -1.07 -24.19
N GLU A 178 -16.62 -0.18 -23.84
CA GLU A 178 -16.23 0.03 -22.44
C GLU A 178 -17.29 0.87 -21.72
N GLY A 179 -17.36 0.72 -20.39
CA GLY A 179 -18.16 1.61 -19.55
C GLY A 179 -17.67 3.05 -19.70
N GLY A 180 -18.60 4.01 -19.68
CA GLY A 180 -18.24 5.40 -19.95
C GLY A 180 -19.42 6.34 -20.06
N ILE A 181 -19.11 7.60 -20.33
CA ILE A 181 -20.08 8.67 -20.57
C ILE A 181 -20.23 8.86 -22.08
N TYR A 182 -21.45 8.70 -22.58
CA TYR A 182 -21.79 8.79 -23.99
C TYR A 182 -22.78 9.95 -24.22
N PRO A 183 -22.45 10.95 -25.05
CA PRO A 183 -23.30 12.12 -25.26
C PRO A 183 -24.59 11.82 -26.04
N LEU A 184 -24.63 10.67 -26.73
CA LEU A 184 -25.72 10.26 -27.62
C LEU A 184 -26.05 8.78 -27.40
N THR A 185 -27.23 8.37 -27.88
CA THR A 185 -27.64 6.96 -27.93
C THR A 185 -26.56 6.10 -28.57
N THR A 186 -26.21 4.98 -27.94
CA THR A 186 -25.18 4.04 -28.41
C THR A 186 -25.71 2.61 -28.50
N ARG A 187 -24.96 1.72 -29.16
CA ARG A 187 -25.32 0.31 -29.35
C ARG A 187 -24.32 -0.59 -28.64
N LEU A 188 -24.82 -1.50 -27.82
CA LEU A 188 -24.02 -2.46 -27.09
C LEU A 188 -24.31 -3.87 -27.58
N SER A 189 -23.27 -4.55 -28.03
CA SER A 189 -23.28 -5.98 -28.28
C SER A 189 -22.51 -6.72 -27.19
N ILE A 190 -23.02 -7.88 -26.76
CA ILE A 190 -22.33 -8.79 -25.84
C ILE A 190 -21.99 -10.08 -26.59
N PHE A 191 -20.74 -10.53 -26.55
CA PHE A 191 -20.32 -11.71 -27.29
C PHE A 191 -19.34 -12.58 -26.50
N HIS A 192 -19.12 -13.80 -26.99
CA HIS A 192 -18.18 -14.75 -26.39
C HIS A 192 -17.52 -15.58 -27.49
N ASN A 193 -16.26 -15.95 -27.32
CA ASN A 193 -15.46 -16.67 -28.33
C ASN A 193 -15.78 -18.18 -28.40
N GLN A 194 -16.57 -18.69 -27.47
CA GLN A 194 -17.07 -20.07 -27.42
C GLN A 194 -18.61 -20.06 -27.41
N ASN A 195 -19.20 -21.18 -27.83
CA ASN A 195 -20.64 -21.38 -27.75
C ASN A 195 -21.08 -21.56 -26.28
N VAL A 196 -21.58 -20.47 -25.68
CA VAL A 196 -22.03 -20.38 -24.29
C VAL A 196 -23.35 -19.61 -24.22
N LYS A 197 -24.10 -19.77 -23.13
CA LYS A 197 -25.28 -18.93 -22.86
C LYS A 197 -24.84 -17.69 -22.11
N ILE A 198 -25.16 -16.51 -22.64
CA ILE A 198 -24.88 -15.24 -21.98
C ILE A 198 -26.16 -14.76 -21.31
N ARG A 199 -26.12 -14.50 -20.01
CA ARG A 199 -27.24 -13.97 -19.24
C ARG A 199 -26.88 -12.61 -18.70
N PHE A 200 -27.85 -11.72 -18.54
CA PHE A 200 -27.60 -10.35 -18.10
C PHE A 200 -28.75 -9.74 -17.31
N THR A 201 -28.45 -8.66 -16.59
CA THR A 201 -29.41 -7.77 -15.93
C THR A 201 -29.05 -6.32 -16.21
N THR A 202 -30.04 -5.42 -16.09
CA THR A 202 -29.86 -3.99 -16.41
C THR A 202 -30.14 -3.03 -15.25
N ASP A 203 -30.48 -3.57 -14.07
CA ASP A 203 -30.99 -2.82 -12.91
C ASP A 203 -30.11 -2.96 -11.65
N GLY A 204 -28.92 -3.54 -11.80
CA GLY A 204 -27.95 -3.82 -10.73
C GLY A 204 -28.13 -5.17 -10.04
N SER A 205 -29.25 -5.87 -10.24
CA SER A 205 -29.49 -7.22 -9.68
C SER A 205 -28.43 -8.22 -10.13
N ASP A 206 -28.10 -9.20 -9.30
CA ASP A 206 -27.16 -10.27 -9.65
C ASP A 206 -27.68 -11.14 -10.80
N VAL A 207 -26.75 -11.52 -11.70
CA VAL A 207 -27.04 -12.40 -12.82
C VAL A 207 -27.12 -13.84 -12.32
N LYS A 208 -28.27 -14.45 -12.60
CA LYS A 208 -28.67 -15.82 -12.21
C LYS A 208 -28.87 -16.69 -13.45
N TYR A 209 -28.88 -18.02 -13.27
CA TYR A 209 -29.18 -18.97 -14.35
C TYR A 209 -30.51 -18.72 -15.09
N ASP A 210 -31.50 -18.11 -14.43
CA ASP A 210 -32.81 -17.80 -14.98
C ASP A 210 -32.98 -16.32 -15.41
N SER A 211 -31.92 -15.51 -15.30
CA SER A 211 -31.90 -14.15 -15.83
C SER A 211 -32.12 -14.13 -17.35
N PRO A 212 -32.54 -13.01 -17.96
CA PRO A 212 -32.71 -12.91 -19.41
C PRO A 212 -31.46 -13.37 -20.19
N GLU A 213 -31.67 -14.13 -21.26
CA GLU A 213 -30.59 -14.53 -22.19
C GLU A 213 -30.35 -13.40 -23.19
N TYR A 214 -29.08 -13.03 -23.39
CA TYR A 214 -28.70 -12.07 -24.41
C TYR A 214 -28.81 -12.71 -25.79
N THR A 215 -29.62 -12.13 -26.67
CA THR A 215 -29.93 -12.69 -28.00
C THR A 215 -29.70 -11.71 -29.15
N GLU A 216 -29.75 -10.41 -28.89
CA GLU A 216 -29.58 -9.35 -29.90
C GLU A 216 -28.95 -8.10 -29.30
N GLU A 217 -28.41 -7.25 -30.18
CA GLU A 217 -27.78 -5.96 -29.82
C GLU A 217 -28.75 -5.03 -29.08
N MET A 218 -28.25 -4.36 -28.04
CA MET A 218 -29.02 -3.44 -27.21
C MET A 218 -28.81 -1.98 -27.65
N LEU A 219 -29.90 -1.23 -27.76
CA LEU A 219 -29.87 0.22 -27.97
C LEU A 219 -29.92 0.93 -26.61
N LEU A 220 -28.84 1.62 -26.24
CA LEU A 220 -28.71 2.37 -24.99
C LEU A 220 -29.06 3.84 -25.21
N ASN A 221 -30.29 4.24 -24.86
CA ASN A 221 -30.79 5.61 -25.01
C ASN A 221 -30.93 6.37 -23.67
N SER A 222 -30.63 5.71 -22.55
CA SER A 222 -30.57 6.26 -21.21
C SER A 222 -29.47 5.58 -20.41
N THR A 223 -29.04 6.19 -19.31
CA THR A 223 -28.04 5.59 -18.42
C THR A 223 -28.45 4.16 -18.03
N THR A 224 -27.58 3.20 -18.30
CA THR A 224 -27.86 1.77 -18.14
C THR A 224 -26.66 1.08 -17.50
N VAL A 225 -26.91 0.30 -16.47
CA VAL A 225 -25.93 -0.63 -15.90
C VAL A 225 -26.10 -1.96 -16.61
N ILE A 226 -25.02 -2.65 -16.96
CA ILE A 226 -25.05 -4.01 -17.49
C ILE A 226 -24.26 -4.90 -16.55
N LYS A 227 -24.89 -5.95 -16.04
CA LYS A 227 -24.18 -7.08 -15.42
C LYS A 227 -24.39 -8.30 -16.31
N ALA A 228 -23.32 -9.01 -16.68
CA ALA A 228 -23.38 -10.15 -17.57
C ALA A 228 -22.52 -11.33 -17.08
N LYS A 229 -23.00 -12.55 -17.30
CA LYS A 229 -22.26 -13.80 -17.06
C LYS A 229 -22.42 -14.77 -18.22
N ALA A 230 -21.39 -15.56 -18.46
CA ALA A 230 -21.42 -16.67 -19.40
C ALA A 230 -21.59 -18.00 -18.65
N TYR A 231 -22.42 -18.87 -19.23
CA TYR A 231 -22.77 -20.17 -18.68
C TYR A 231 -22.48 -21.26 -19.71
N GLN A 232 -21.75 -22.29 -19.26
CA GLN A 232 -21.45 -23.47 -20.05
C GLN A 232 -21.71 -24.73 -19.22
N ASP A 233 -22.36 -25.72 -19.83
CA ASP A 233 -22.69 -26.98 -19.17
C ASP A 233 -21.42 -27.67 -18.63
N GLY A 234 -21.50 -28.18 -17.39
CA GLY A 234 -20.40 -28.89 -16.72
C GLY A 234 -19.29 -28.00 -16.15
N LYS A 235 -19.40 -26.67 -16.26
CA LYS A 235 -18.46 -25.69 -15.71
C LYS A 235 -19.15 -24.74 -14.73
N LEU A 236 -18.36 -24.07 -13.89
CA LEU A 236 -18.84 -22.94 -13.11
C LEU A 236 -19.20 -21.76 -14.05
N PRO A 237 -20.19 -20.92 -13.69
CA PRO A 237 -20.45 -19.68 -14.40
C PRO A 237 -19.21 -18.78 -14.39
N SER A 238 -19.10 -17.89 -15.37
CA SER A 238 -18.05 -16.88 -15.34
C SER A 238 -18.20 -15.94 -14.14
N ILE A 239 -17.12 -15.22 -13.83
CA ILE A 239 -17.25 -14.00 -13.03
C ILE A 239 -18.25 -13.03 -13.71
N THR A 240 -18.89 -12.18 -12.92
CA THR A 240 -19.78 -11.14 -13.44
C THR A 240 -18.95 -10.03 -14.07
N VAL A 241 -19.23 -9.70 -15.32
CA VAL A 241 -18.78 -8.44 -15.93
C VAL A 241 -19.82 -7.38 -15.60
N THR A 242 -19.39 -6.28 -14.99
CA THR A 242 -20.25 -5.14 -14.65
C THR A 242 -19.74 -3.91 -15.40
N SER A 243 -20.64 -3.15 -16.02
CA SER A 243 -20.27 -1.90 -16.67
C SER A 243 -21.44 -0.91 -16.72
N THR A 244 -21.14 0.37 -16.51
CA THR A 244 -22.13 1.47 -16.55
C THR A 244 -21.93 2.33 -17.79
N TYR A 245 -23.03 2.54 -18.52
CA TYR A 245 -23.09 3.41 -19.69
C TYR A 245 -23.95 4.63 -19.33
N ILE A 246 -23.34 5.80 -19.18
CA ILE A 246 -24.05 7.04 -18.81
C ILE A 246 -24.39 7.81 -20.07
N ILE A 247 -25.67 7.91 -20.42
CA ILE A 247 -26.10 8.53 -21.68
C ILE A 247 -26.46 10.00 -21.44
N GLU A 248 -25.44 10.83 -21.30
CA GLU A 248 -25.55 12.25 -20.97
C GLU A 248 -24.35 13.04 -21.53
N GLN A 249 -24.46 14.36 -21.60
CA GLN A 249 -23.32 15.19 -21.99
C GLN A 249 -22.18 15.06 -20.96
N PRO A 250 -20.91 14.99 -21.41
CA PRO A 250 -19.73 15.03 -20.55
C PRO A 250 -19.72 16.24 -19.63
N ARG A 251 -19.09 16.11 -18.47
CA ARG A 251 -19.06 17.17 -17.44
C ARG A 251 -17.68 17.33 -16.82
N SER A 252 -17.48 18.48 -16.17
CA SER A 252 -16.23 18.84 -15.52
C SER A 252 -15.99 18.16 -14.18
N MET A 253 -16.97 17.47 -13.58
CA MET A 253 -16.80 16.73 -12.32
C MET A 253 -16.52 15.24 -12.58
N PRO A 254 -15.74 14.55 -11.73
CA PRO A 254 -15.56 13.11 -11.87
C PRO A 254 -16.85 12.39 -11.50
N VAL A 255 -17.04 11.19 -12.05
CA VAL A 255 -18.24 10.37 -11.81
C VAL A 255 -17.86 9.07 -11.12
N VAL A 256 -18.65 8.68 -10.13
CA VAL A 256 -18.58 7.38 -9.46
C VAL A 256 -19.89 6.64 -9.76
N SER A 257 -19.82 5.48 -10.42
CA SER A 257 -20.95 4.55 -10.49
C SER A 257 -20.78 3.49 -9.43
N LEU A 258 -21.79 3.32 -8.57
CA LEU A 258 -21.88 2.22 -7.62
C LEU A 258 -23.00 1.29 -8.06
N VAL A 259 -22.66 0.01 -8.19
CA VAL A 259 -23.59 -1.05 -8.57
C VAL A 259 -23.64 -2.09 -7.48
N SER A 260 -24.83 -2.47 -7.04
CA SER A 260 -25.04 -3.55 -6.06
C SER A 260 -26.35 -4.25 -6.35
N ASP A 261 -26.48 -5.51 -5.92
CA ASP A 261 -27.77 -6.18 -5.95
C ASP A 261 -28.83 -5.33 -5.24
N ARG A 262 -30.03 -5.25 -5.82
CA ARG A 262 -31.10 -4.40 -5.32
C ARG A 262 -31.49 -4.74 -3.89
N SER A 263 -31.37 -6.01 -3.47
CA SER A 263 -31.72 -6.42 -2.11
C SER A 263 -30.75 -5.86 -1.07
N ASN A 264 -29.45 -5.77 -1.39
CA ASN A 264 -28.44 -5.16 -0.51
C ASN A 264 -28.76 -3.70 -0.16
N LEU A 265 -29.49 -3.07 -1.06
CA LEU A 265 -29.87 -1.68 -0.99
C LEU A 265 -31.24 -1.55 -0.32
N TRP A 266 -32.31 -2.10 -0.92
CA TRP A 266 -33.71 -1.73 -0.63
C TRP A 266 -34.56 -2.83 0.05
N ASP A 267 -33.97 -3.98 0.41
CA ASP A 267 -34.70 -5.02 1.12
C ASP A 267 -35.03 -4.64 2.58
N ASP A 268 -36.19 -5.02 3.11
CA ASP A 268 -36.59 -4.65 4.46
C ASP A 268 -35.78 -5.39 5.55
N GLU A 269 -35.17 -6.52 5.25
CA GLU A 269 -34.37 -7.30 6.21
C GLU A 269 -32.88 -6.97 6.14
N MET A 270 -32.35 -6.70 4.94
CA MET A 270 -30.91 -6.47 4.72
C MET A 270 -30.57 -5.17 3.98
N GLY A 271 -31.53 -4.41 3.46
CA GLY A 271 -31.28 -3.23 2.66
C GLY A 271 -30.70 -2.06 3.44
N ILE A 272 -29.52 -1.56 3.06
CA ILE A 272 -28.80 -0.54 3.83
C ILE A 272 -29.33 0.89 3.67
N TYR A 273 -30.32 1.18 2.80
CA TYR A 273 -30.96 2.52 2.82
C TYR A 273 -32.36 2.57 3.42
N VAL A 274 -32.97 1.45 3.76
CA VAL A 274 -34.36 1.46 4.27
C VAL A 274 -34.40 1.60 5.79
N ASN A 275 -35.58 1.89 6.33
CA ASN A 275 -35.82 1.74 7.76
C ASN A 275 -35.71 0.26 8.16
N GLY A 276 -36.31 -0.62 7.37
CA GLY A 276 -36.28 -2.06 7.55
C GLY A 276 -37.11 -2.57 8.74
N ASN A 277 -37.17 -3.89 8.88
CA ASN A 277 -37.99 -4.59 9.87
C ASN A 277 -37.56 -4.35 11.32
N GLY A 278 -36.30 -3.97 11.52
CA GLY A 278 -35.76 -3.62 12.84
C GLY A 278 -36.21 -2.26 13.38
N TYR A 279 -36.83 -1.42 12.54
CA TYR A 279 -37.22 -0.06 12.90
C TYR A 279 -38.39 -0.06 13.88
N LYS A 280 -38.14 0.36 15.13
CA LYS A 280 -39.13 0.36 16.21
C LYS A 280 -39.31 1.76 16.79
N ASP A 281 -40.55 2.06 17.20
CA ASP A 281 -40.92 3.24 18.00
C ASP A 281 -40.47 4.60 17.42
N ASN A 282 -40.38 4.71 16.09
CA ASN A 282 -39.78 5.86 15.40
C ASN A 282 -38.35 6.20 15.83
N TYR A 283 -37.63 5.21 16.38
CA TYR A 283 -36.27 5.38 16.84
C TYR A 283 -35.29 5.01 15.73
N TRP A 284 -34.88 6.03 14.97
CA TRP A 284 -33.97 5.91 13.82
C TRP A 284 -32.69 5.10 14.05
N ARG A 285 -32.19 5.02 15.29
CA ARG A 285 -31.02 4.19 15.65
C ARG A 285 -31.23 2.69 15.45
N THR A 286 -32.48 2.24 15.34
CA THR A 286 -32.85 0.84 15.08
C THR A 286 -33.02 0.53 13.59
N ALA A 287 -32.94 1.54 12.72
CA ALA A 287 -33.07 1.35 11.28
C ALA A 287 -31.93 0.52 10.68
N ASN A 288 -32.19 -0.10 9.53
CA ASN A 288 -31.19 -0.83 8.75
C ASN A 288 -29.98 0.03 8.38
N TYR A 289 -30.18 1.31 8.02
CA TYR A 289 -29.08 2.24 7.71
C TYR A 289 -28.21 2.65 8.92
N GLN A 290 -28.51 2.16 10.13
CA GLN A 290 -27.68 2.36 11.33
C GLN A 290 -26.92 1.10 11.76
N GLN A 291 -27.19 -0.04 11.13
CA GLN A 291 -26.54 -1.29 11.49
C GLN A 291 -25.09 -1.33 10.98
N PHE A 292 -24.24 -2.08 11.68
CA PHE A 292 -22.79 -2.12 11.43
C PHE A 292 -22.36 -3.11 10.33
N TRP A 293 -23.24 -3.41 9.38
CA TRP A 293 -23.04 -4.43 8.34
C TRP A 293 -22.55 -3.87 6.98
N HIS A 294 -22.06 -4.76 6.13
CA HIS A 294 -21.43 -4.48 4.83
C HIS A 294 -22.23 -5.11 3.68
N ARG A 295 -22.19 -4.50 2.49
CA ARG A 295 -22.84 -5.04 1.29
C ARG A 295 -21.88 -5.13 0.11
N PRO A 296 -21.89 -6.24 -0.64
CA PRO A 296 -21.16 -6.35 -1.90
C PRO A 296 -21.59 -5.25 -2.87
N SER A 297 -20.64 -4.74 -3.63
CA SER A 297 -20.84 -3.68 -4.61
C SER A 297 -19.75 -3.75 -5.69
N HIS A 298 -19.93 -3.00 -6.75
CA HIS A 298 -18.96 -2.76 -7.80
C HIS A 298 -18.87 -1.26 -8.00
N ILE A 299 -17.65 -0.72 -8.03
CA ILE A 299 -17.40 0.70 -8.27
C ILE A 299 -16.75 0.88 -9.63
N GLU A 300 -17.23 1.84 -10.40
CA GLU A 300 -16.54 2.41 -11.57
C GLU A 300 -16.29 3.89 -11.30
N TYR A 301 -15.06 4.33 -11.53
CA TYR A 301 -14.64 5.73 -11.41
C TYR A 301 -14.23 6.28 -12.77
N PHE A 302 -14.94 7.31 -13.22
CA PHE A 302 -14.67 8.03 -14.45
C PHE A 302 -14.02 9.36 -14.11
N SER A 303 -12.81 9.59 -14.62
CA SER A 303 -12.15 10.88 -14.46
C SER A 303 -12.78 11.94 -15.37
N HIS A 304 -12.29 13.18 -15.30
CA HIS A 304 -12.78 14.33 -16.07
C HIS A 304 -12.71 14.19 -17.61
N LYS A 305 -12.26 13.05 -18.15
CA LYS A 305 -11.99 12.81 -19.58
C LYS A 305 -12.80 11.65 -20.19
N GLU A 306 -14.00 11.37 -19.71
CA GLU A 306 -14.94 10.36 -20.26
C GLU A 306 -14.49 8.88 -20.11
N GLU A 307 -13.20 8.62 -19.88
CA GLU A 307 -12.61 7.29 -19.78
C GLU A 307 -12.74 6.67 -18.37
N LEU A 308 -13.09 5.38 -18.35
CA LEU A 308 -13.07 4.53 -17.16
C LEU A 308 -11.64 4.49 -16.61
N SER A 309 -11.44 5.11 -15.45
CA SER A 309 -10.11 5.25 -14.85
C SER A 309 -9.82 4.18 -13.81
N TYR A 310 -10.88 3.53 -13.29
CA TYR A 310 -10.79 2.45 -12.30
C TYR A 310 -12.12 1.70 -12.20
N ALA A 311 -12.07 0.38 -12.08
CA ALA A 311 -13.23 -0.46 -11.76
C ALA A 311 -12.81 -1.59 -10.82
N ALA A 312 -13.60 -1.87 -9.79
CA ALA A 312 -13.32 -2.98 -8.87
C ALA A 312 -14.59 -3.46 -8.16
N ASN A 313 -14.58 -4.73 -7.73
CA ASN A 313 -15.53 -5.20 -6.73
C ASN A 313 -15.15 -4.65 -5.35
N THR A 314 -16.14 -4.15 -4.63
CA THR A 314 -15.97 -3.47 -3.35
C THR A 314 -17.04 -3.92 -2.37
N GLU A 315 -16.86 -3.61 -1.09
CA GLU A 315 -17.96 -3.57 -0.15
C GLU A 315 -18.34 -2.12 0.14
N MET A 316 -19.62 -1.88 0.39
CA MET A 316 -20.12 -0.59 0.85
C MET A 316 -20.85 -0.70 2.17
N LYS A 317 -20.78 0.37 2.95
CA LYS A 317 -21.49 0.51 4.22
C LYS A 317 -21.91 1.96 4.42
N VAL A 318 -23.06 2.18 5.05
CA VAL A 318 -23.48 3.52 5.45
C VAL A 318 -22.50 4.11 6.47
N PHE A 319 -22.01 5.31 6.18
CA PHE A 319 -21.07 6.05 7.03
C PHE A 319 -21.80 6.97 8.02
N GLY A 320 -21.12 7.35 9.10
CA GLY A 320 -21.63 8.33 10.07
C GLY A 320 -22.76 7.80 10.95
N SER A 321 -23.45 8.71 11.64
CA SER A 321 -24.58 8.36 12.51
C SER A 321 -25.79 9.27 12.27
N PHE A 322 -25.70 10.56 12.59
CA PHE A 322 -26.85 11.46 12.45
C PHE A 322 -27.25 11.70 10.98
N THR A 323 -26.27 11.85 10.09
CA THR A 323 -26.44 12.24 8.67
C THR A 323 -26.91 11.09 7.78
N SER A 324 -26.84 9.83 8.23
CA SER A 324 -27.41 8.69 7.50
C SER A 324 -28.94 8.64 7.54
N ARG A 325 -29.58 9.55 8.28
CA ARG A 325 -31.03 9.79 8.23
C ARG A 325 -31.46 10.51 6.95
N TYR A 326 -30.56 11.18 6.24
CA TYR A 326 -30.91 11.85 4.99
C TYR A 326 -31.22 10.84 3.88
N GLY A 327 -31.95 11.28 2.86
CA GLY A 327 -32.22 10.48 1.66
C GLY A 327 -30.92 10.14 0.94
N GLN A 328 -30.02 11.11 0.82
CA GLN A 328 -28.65 10.92 0.33
C GLN A 328 -27.77 10.43 1.48
N LYS A 329 -27.58 9.11 1.60
CA LYS A 329 -26.79 8.52 2.69
C LYS A 329 -25.29 8.57 2.37
N PRO A 330 -24.42 8.99 3.31
CA PRO A 330 -22.98 8.88 3.12
C PRO A 330 -22.56 7.39 3.15
N LEU A 331 -21.59 7.01 2.31
CA LEU A 331 -21.12 5.63 2.17
C LEU A 331 -19.62 5.56 2.40
N THR A 332 -19.18 4.52 3.11
CA THR A 332 -17.78 4.06 3.07
C THR A 332 -17.69 2.94 2.04
N ILE A 333 -16.72 3.03 1.15
CA ILE A 333 -16.36 2.01 0.18
C ILE A 333 -15.08 1.33 0.66
N TYR A 334 -15.07 0.01 0.65
CA TYR A 334 -13.97 -0.85 1.06
C TYR A 334 -13.50 -1.65 -0.14
N PHE A 335 -12.22 -1.53 -0.45
CA PHE A 335 -11.58 -2.21 -1.57
C PHE A 335 -10.99 -3.53 -1.04
N GLN A 336 -11.34 -4.65 -1.68
CA GLN A 336 -11.00 -5.99 -1.19
C GLN A 336 -9.69 -6.49 -1.81
N ASP A 337 -9.66 -6.64 -3.13
CA ASP A 337 -8.57 -7.30 -3.85
C ASP A 337 -7.63 -6.30 -4.55
N GLU A 338 -8.19 -5.21 -5.09
CA GLU A 338 -7.43 -4.13 -5.71
C GLU A 338 -7.72 -2.83 -4.95
N PRO A 339 -6.72 -2.21 -4.30
CA PRO A 339 -6.93 -0.97 -3.58
C PRO A 339 -6.89 0.23 -4.54
N PHE A 340 -7.65 1.28 -4.21
CA PHE A 340 -7.82 2.43 -5.09
C PHE A 340 -6.61 3.37 -5.03
N GLN A 341 -5.95 3.58 -6.15
CA GLN A 341 -4.73 4.42 -6.21
C GLN A 341 -5.00 5.89 -5.85
N LYS A 342 -4.31 6.42 -4.83
CA LYS A 342 -4.61 7.73 -4.21
C LYS A 342 -4.49 8.90 -5.18
N TRP A 343 -3.46 8.89 -6.04
CA TRP A 343 -3.22 9.92 -7.06
C TRP A 343 -4.37 10.09 -8.06
N LYS A 344 -5.20 9.05 -8.29
CA LYS A 344 -6.34 9.12 -9.20
C LYS A 344 -7.42 10.09 -8.69
N VAL A 345 -7.55 10.25 -7.36
CA VAL A 345 -8.56 11.12 -6.74
C VAL A 345 -7.94 12.35 -6.06
N PHE A 346 -6.80 12.26 -5.38
CA PHE A 346 -6.17 13.41 -4.73
C PHE A 346 -4.72 13.54 -5.19
N ARG A 347 -4.49 14.27 -6.29
CA ARG A 347 -3.16 14.42 -6.91
C ARG A 347 -2.09 14.99 -5.96
N SER A 348 -2.50 15.82 -5.00
CA SER A 348 -1.60 16.41 -4.00
C SER A 348 -1.28 15.47 -2.84
N ARG A 349 -1.65 14.18 -2.94
CA ARG A 349 -1.41 13.16 -1.93
C ARG A 349 -0.70 12.00 -2.63
N GLY A 350 0.30 11.41 -1.96
CA GLY A 350 1.22 10.42 -2.55
C GLY A 350 0.58 9.14 -3.09
N LEU A 351 1.38 8.20 -3.59
CA LEU A 351 0.88 7.07 -4.38
C LEU A 351 0.20 5.96 -3.58
N ALA A 352 0.47 5.85 -2.27
CA ALA A 352 -0.05 4.77 -1.42
C ALA A 352 -1.56 4.58 -1.60
N PRO A 353 -2.03 3.35 -1.87
CA PRO A 353 -3.42 3.14 -2.27
C PRO A 353 -4.38 3.20 -1.08
N TYR A 354 -5.65 3.43 -1.36
CA TYR A 354 -6.74 3.41 -0.40
C TYR A 354 -7.39 2.03 -0.33
N HIS A 355 -7.40 1.41 0.84
CA HIS A 355 -8.25 0.26 1.13
C HIS A 355 -9.67 0.69 1.50
N SER A 356 -9.88 1.98 1.81
CA SER A 356 -11.22 2.54 1.92
C SER A 356 -11.31 4.04 1.65
N LEU A 357 -12.46 4.46 1.12
CA LEU A 357 -12.81 5.86 0.86
C LEU A 357 -14.21 6.16 1.40
N VAL A 358 -14.49 7.43 1.68
CA VAL A 358 -15.82 7.89 2.10
C VAL A 358 -16.42 8.76 1.00
N LEU A 359 -17.57 8.35 0.48
CA LEU A 359 -18.47 9.22 -0.27
C LEU A 359 -19.36 9.92 0.75
N ARG A 360 -19.01 11.16 1.12
CA ARG A 360 -19.75 11.96 2.10
C ARG A 360 -20.73 12.90 1.42
N ASN A 361 -21.96 12.97 1.92
CA ASN A 361 -23.01 13.91 1.46
C ASN A 361 -22.80 15.37 1.93
N SER A 362 -21.57 15.78 2.25
CA SER A 362 -21.26 17.02 3.01
C SER A 362 -21.80 17.08 4.46
N GLY A 363 -22.32 15.96 4.99
CA GLY A 363 -22.78 15.89 6.38
C GLY A 363 -23.93 16.86 6.68
N GLN A 364 -23.85 17.67 7.74
CA GLN A 364 -24.92 18.62 8.09
C GLN A 364 -24.95 19.89 7.21
N ASP A 365 -23.90 20.12 6.41
CA ASP A 365 -23.85 21.14 5.37
C ASP A 365 -24.60 20.71 4.08
N TRP A 366 -25.06 19.46 4.01
CA TRP A 366 -25.85 18.92 2.89
C TRP A 366 -27.04 19.81 2.47
N ILE A 367 -27.71 20.40 3.45
CA ILE A 367 -28.89 21.27 3.26
C ILE A 367 -28.51 22.73 2.97
N ARG A 368 -27.22 23.02 2.72
CA ARG A 368 -26.66 24.36 2.54
C ARG A 368 -25.67 24.40 1.39
N THR A 369 -24.36 24.38 1.64
CA THR A 369 -23.35 24.80 0.65
C THR A 369 -22.67 23.65 -0.07
N MET A 370 -22.66 22.45 0.52
CA MET A 370 -21.93 21.26 0.06
C MET A 370 -20.39 21.34 0.12
N ILE A 371 -19.82 22.47 0.57
CA ILE A 371 -18.37 22.72 0.52
C ILE A 371 -17.74 23.05 1.88
N CYS A 372 -18.53 23.28 2.95
CA CYS A 372 -18.02 23.89 4.18
C CYS A 372 -16.86 23.11 4.83
N ASP A 373 -17.06 21.80 5.06
CA ASP A 373 -16.03 20.94 5.64
C ASP A 373 -14.83 20.75 4.68
N GLY A 374 -15.09 20.67 3.37
CA GLY A 374 -14.04 20.60 2.34
C GLY A 374 -13.17 21.84 2.28
N LEU A 375 -13.78 23.02 2.43
CA LEU A 375 -13.13 24.32 2.42
C LEU A 375 -12.09 24.43 3.53
N VAL A 376 -12.48 24.20 4.79
CA VAL A 376 -11.57 24.42 5.93
C VAL A 376 -10.39 23.44 5.87
N ASN A 377 -10.61 22.19 5.49
CA ASN A 377 -9.52 21.23 5.24
C ASN A 377 -8.59 21.72 4.11
N SER A 378 -9.16 22.19 2.99
CA SER A 378 -8.38 22.65 1.83
C SER A 378 -7.58 23.92 2.11
N LEU A 379 -8.02 24.77 3.05
CA LEU A 379 -7.28 25.96 3.45
C LEU A 379 -5.95 25.63 4.15
N VAL A 380 -5.86 24.52 4.88
CA VAL A 380 -4.68 24.18 5.70
C VAL A 380 -3.74 23.18 5.02
N ILE A 381 -4.26 22.31 4.14
CA ILE A 381 -3.44 21.32 3.41
C ILE A 381 -2.38 22.05 2.57
N GLY A 382 -1.10 21.70 2.77
CA GLY A 382 0.05 22.31 2.10
C GLY A 382 0.44 23.70 2.61
N ALA A 383 -0.41 24.33 3.44
CA ALA A 383 -0.18 25.65 4.01
C ALA A 383 0.33 25.60 5.46
N LEU A 384 -0.08 24.58 6.22
CA LEU A 384 0.25 24.41 7.63
C LEU A 384 0.69 22.98 7.93
N ASP A 385 1.57 22.83 8.91
CA ASP A 385 1.78 21.54 9.59
C ASP A 385 0.55 21.26 10.48
N LEU A 386 -0.47 20.65 9.89
CA LEU A 386 -1.74 20.30 10.51
C LEU A 386 -2.41 19.17 9.70
N ASP A 387 -2.76 18.07 10.36
CA ASP A 387 -3.44 16.97 9.68
C ASP A 387 -4.87 17.36 9.31
N ALA A 388 -5.28 17.00 8.09
CA ALA A 388 -6.58 17.32 7.51
C ALA A 388 -6.95 16.29 6.43
N GLN A 389 -8.26 16.06 6.24
CA GLN A 389 -8.78 15.13 5.24
C GLN A 389 -8.84 15.77 3.85
N ALA A 390 -8.27 15.11 2.83
CA ALA A 390 -8.42 15.54 1.44
C ALA A 390 -9.90 15.57 1.00
N TYR A 391 -10.20 16.45 0.03
CA TYR A 391 -11.54 16.76 -0.47
C TYR A 391 -11.57 16.75 -2.00
N ARG A 392 -12.58 16.10 -2.59
CA ARG A 392 -12.89 16.19 -4.01
C ARG A 392 -14.39 15.96 -4.25
N PRO A 393 -15.10 16.85 -4.94
CA PRO A 393 -16.49 16.61 -5.27
C PRO A 393 -16.60 15.62 -6.44
N SER A 394 -17.67 14.81 -6.47
CA SER A 394 -17.99 13.88 -7.53
C SER A 394 -19.50 13.77 -7.73
N VAL A 395 -19.92 13.34 -8.91
CA VAL A 395 -21.29 12.90 -9.16
C VAL A 395 -21.37 11.40 -8.91
N VAL A 396 -22.37 10.96 -8.16
CA VAL A 396 -22.59 9.54 -7.91
C VAL A 396 -23.81 9.05 -8.70
N TYR A 397 -23.66 7.90 -9.34
CA TYR A 397 -24.77 7.07 -9.82
C TYR A 397 -24.87 5.83 -8.93
N LEU A 398 -26.09 5.44 -8.57
CA LEU A 398 -26.36 4.23 -7.79
C LEU A 398 -27.31 3.33 -8.59
N ASN A 399 -26.85 2.15 -8.99
CA ASN A 399 -27.54 1.25 -9.93
C ASN A 399 -28.02 1.98 -11.21
N GLY A 400 -27.21 2.91 -11.73
CA GLY A 400 -27.53 3.68 -12.94
C GLY A 400 -28.43 4.89 -12.73
N GLU A 401 -28.96 5.11 -11.51
CA GLU A 401 -29.73 6.31 -11.18
C GLU A 401 -28.83 7.44 -10.68
N TYR A 402 -29.09 8.67 -11.15
CA TYR A 402 -28.39 9.86 -10.64
C TYR A 402 -28.68 10.07 -9.15
N TRP A 403 -27.62 10.07 -8.34
CA TRP A 403 -27.68 10.17 -6.89
C TRP A 403 -27.16 11.50 -6.33
N GLY A 404 -26.72 12.41 -7.20
CA GLY A 404 -26.27 13.74 -6.81
C GLY A 404 -24.79 13.84 -6.47
N ILE A 405 -24.40 15.06 -6.11
CA ILE A 405 -23.05 15.39 -5.66
C ILE A 405 -22.73 14.69 -4.33
N TYR A 406 -21.56 14.05 -4.27
CA TYR A 406 -20.89 13.59 -3.05
C TYR A 406 -19.49 14.19 -2.97
N ASN A 407 -18.96 14.27 -1.76
CA ASN A 407 -17.58 14.61 -1.50
C ASN A 407 -16.81 13.30 -1.27
N ILE A 408 -15.89 12.95 -2.17
CA ILE A 408 -14.93 11.87 -1.94
C ILE A 408 -13.95 12.36 -0.87
N ARG A 409 -13.80 11.60 0.22
CA ARG A 409 -12.96 11.91 1.37
C ARG A 409 -12.11 10.72 1.79
N GLU A 410 -10.95 11.02 2.34
CA GLU A 410 -10.12 10.05 3.05
C GLU A 410 -10.87 9.54 4.29
N LYS A 411 -10.78 8.23 4.57
CA LYS A 411 -11.32 7.69 5.81
C LYS A 411 -10.30 7.88 6.93
N VAL A 412 -10.65 8.59 8.00
CA VAL A 412 -9.75 8.75 9.17
C VAL A 412 -9.69 7.46 9.98
N ASN A 413 -8.70 6.64 9.66
CA ASN A 413 -8.28 5.42 10.34
C ASN A 413 -6.74 5.41 10.47
N GLU A 414 -6.22 4.32 11.00
CA GLU A 414 -4.79 4.08 11.20
C GLU A 414 -4.06 4.11 9.85
N GLU A 415 -4.67 3.53 8.81
CA GLU A 415 -4.17 3.57 7.44
C GLU A 415 -4.02 4.99 6.88
N HIS A 416 -4.93 5.92 7.21
CA HIS A 416 -4.80 7.32 6.78
C HIS A 416 -3.48 7.95 7.24
N PHE A 417 -3.15 7.81 8.51
CA PHE A 417 -1.88 8.31 9.04
C PHE A 417 -0.71 7.45 8.59
N GLY A 418 -0.92 6.14 8.47
CA GLY A 418 0.06 5.22 7.93
C GLY A 418 0.49 5.61 6.53
N ASN A 419 -0.44 6.02 5.67
CA ASN A 419 -0.15 6.45 4.30
C ASN A 419 0.42 7.87 4.22
N ILE A 420 0.08 8.77 5.14
CA ILE A 420 0.59 10.16 5.14
C ILE A 420 2.02 10.23 5.68
N TYR A 421 2.27 9.51 6.78
CA TYR A 421 3.55 9.53 7.49
C TYR A 421 4.42 8.30 7.19
N ASN A 422 3.92 7.44 6.32
CA ASN A 422 4.53 6.18 5.96
C ASN A 422 4.88 5.28 7.17
N ILE A 423 3.89 5.06 8.02
CA ILE A 423 3.99 4.24 9.23
C ILE A 423 3.12 3.01 9.04
N ASP A 424 3.59 1.82 9.44
CA ASP A 424 2.71 0.65 9.50
C ASP A 424 1.45 1.01 10.33
N PRO A 425 0.22 0.87 9.80
CA PRO A 425 -1.01 1.16 10.52
C PRO A 425 -1.09 0.46 11.89
N SER A 426 -0.48 -0.72 12.04
CA SER A 426 -0.40 -1.45 13.32
C SER A 426 0.39 -0.69 14.39
N ARG A 427 1.28 0.22 13.99
CA ARG A 427 2.11 1.08 14.84
C ARG A 427 1.47 2.44 15.14
N ILE A 428 0.19 2.64 14.82
CA ILE A 428 -0.53 3.89 15.11
C ILE A 428 -1.50 3.69 16.28
N LEU A 429 -1.53 4.66 17.19
CA LEU A 429 -2.60 4.84 18.17
C LEU A 429 -3.51 5.94 17.66
N LEU A 430 -4.81 5.67 17.61
CA LEU A 430 -5.79 6.63 17.11
C LEU A 430 -6.96 6.76 18.09
N GLN A 431 -7.05 7.94 18.69
CA GLN A 431 -8.08 8.30 19.66
C GLN A 431 -9.22 9.05 18.95
N LYS A 432 -10.32 8.33 18.66
CA LYS A 432 -11.51 8.89 17.95
C LYS A 432 -12.64 9.28 18.89
N ARG A 433 -12.74 8.60 20.05
CA ARG A 433 -13.77 8.72 21.08
C ARG A 433 -13.29 8.03 22.36
N LEU A 434 -13.92 8.32 23.50
CA LEU A 434 -13.67 7.61 24.75
C LEU A 434 -13.69 6.07 24.55
N GLY A 435 -12.66 5.39 25.06
CA GLY A 435 -12.48 3.94 24.92
C GLY A 435 -11.81 3.48 23.61
N SER A 436 -11.21 4.38 22.83
CA SER A 436 -10.39 4.02 21.66
C SER A 436 -8.95 3.66 22.05
N THR A 437 -8.12 3.22 21.09
CA THR A 437 -6.71 2.89 21.34
C THR A 437 -5.91 4.10 21.83
N GLY A 438 -5.05 3.89 22.82
CA GLY A 438 -4.21 4.96 23.39
C GLY A 438 -4.89 5.81 24.47
N GLN A 439 -6.13 5.46 24.87
CA GLN A 439 -6.87 6.13 25.94
C GLN A 439 -6.04 6.25 27.24
N GLU A 440 -5.35 5.20 27.67
CA GLU A 440 -4.56 5.20 28.91
C GLU A 440 -3.44 6.25 28.90
N GLU A 441 -2.78 6.45 27.74
CA GLU A 441 -1.74 7.49 27.60
C GLU A 441 -2.33 8.90 27.65
N VAL A 442 -3.49 9.09 27.01
CA VAL A 442 -4.21 10.38 27.03
C VAL A 442 -4.68 10.67 28.45
N ASP A 443 -5.27 9.70 29.15
CA ASP A 443 -5.72 9.84 30.53
C ASP A 443 -4.56 10.14 31.47
N SER A 444 -3.40 9.52 31.25
CA SER A 444 -2.17 9.82 31.99
C SER A 444 -1.68 11.25 31.75
N LEU A 445 -1.66 11.70 30.49
CA LEU A 445 -1.30 13.08 30.13
C LEU A 445 -2.27 14.09 30.77
N ILE A 446 -3.57 13.86 30.68
CA ILE A 446 -4.60 14.72 31.25
C ILE A 446 -4.49 14.75 32.79
N SER A 447 -4.34 13.59 33.43
CA SER A 447 -4.10 13.50 34.87
C SER A 447 -2.85 14.27 35.30
N TYR A 448 -1.78 14.21 34.51
CA TYR A 448 -0.55 14.93 34.77
C TYR A 448 -0.77 16.45 34.74
N VAL A 449 -1.40 16.99 33.69
CA VAL A 449 -1.61 18.45 33.57
C VAL A 449 -2.63 19.02 34.56
N LEU A 450 -3.50 18.17 35.12
CA LEU A 450 -4.43 18.54 36.20
C LEU A 450 -3.76 18.57 37.58
N THR A 451 -2.70 17.78 37.77
CA THR A 451 -2.03 17.62 39.08
C THR A 451 -0.72 18.40 39.20
N HIS A 452 -0.16 18.88 38.08
CA HIS A 452 1.08 19.63 38.03
C HIS A 452 0.88 21.04 37.44
N ASP A 453 1.72 21.97 37.86
CA ASP A 453 1.64 23.36 37.42
C ASP A 453 2.52 23.62 36.19
N LEU A 454 1.88 23.80 35.03
CA LEU A 454 2.60 24.05 33.77
C LEU A 454 3.23 25.45 33.68
N ARG A 455 3.13 26.28 34.73
CA ARG A 455 3.98 27.48 34.88
C ARG A 455 5.45 27.10 35.10
N GLU A 456 5.72 25.89 35.57
CA GLU A 456 7.08 25.39 35.77
C GLU A 456 7.64 24.73 34.51
N THR A 457 8.85 25.12 34.09
CA THR A 457 9.47 24.66 32.84
C THR A 457 9.59 23.13 32.75
N ALA A 458 9.94 22.44 33.83
CA ALA A 458 10.11 20.99 33.81
C ALA A 458 8.80 20.25 33.44
N HIS A 459 7.66 20.74 33.92
CA HIS A 459 6.35 20.14 33.62
C HIS A 459 5.88 20.48 32.21
N LEU A 460 6.18 21.68 31.72
CA LEU A 460 5.92 22.03 30.32
C LEU A 460 6.73 21.16 29.35
N GLU A 461 8.02 20.97 29.61
CA GLU A 461 8.88 20.11 28.77
C GLU A 461 8.45 18.64 28.80
N TYR A 462 7.96 18.15 29.95
CA TYR A 462 7.33 16.82 30.03
C TYR A 462 6.13 16.68 29.09
N VAL A 463 5.29 17.72 28.99
CA VAL A 463 4.13 17.75 28.08
C VAL A 463 4.58 17.85 26.62
N LYS A 464 5.54 18.72 26.28
CA LYS A 464 6.12 18.85 24.93
C LYS A 464 6.83 17.58 24.44
N GLY A 465 7.26 16.72 25.35
CA GLY A 465 7.76 15.37 25.03
C GLY A 465 6.68 14.38 24.61
N ARG A 466 5.39 14.67 24.87
CA ARG A 466 4.24 13.79 24.60
C ARG A 466 3.31 14.29 23.51
N ILE A 467 3.27 15.59 23.29
CA ILE A 467 2.42 16.21 22.27
C ILE A 467 3.28 17.05 21.33
N ASP A 468 2.83 17.15 20.10
CA ASP A 468 3.34 18.14 19.17
C ASP A 468 2.67 19.49 19.49
N ILE A 469 3.36 20.33 20.28
CA ILE A 469 2.79 21.59 20.75
C ILE A 469 2.58 22.59 19.60
N ASP A 470 3.44 22.52 18.57
CA ASP A 470 3.37 23.42 17.44
C ASP A 470 2.20 23.05 16.53
N GLU A 471 2.01 21.76 16.21
CA GLU A 471 0.81 21.31 15.49
C GLU A 471 -0.47 21.59 16.29
N TYR A 472 -0.45 21.36 17.62
CA TYR A 472 -1.62 21.64 18.47
C TYR A 472 -2.06 23.11 18.45
N LEU A 473 -1.11 24.06 18.41
CA LEU A 473 -1.42 25.49 18.24
C LEU A 473 -2.09 25.76 16.88
N ASN A 474 -1.61 25.13 15.80
CA ASN A 474 -2.21 25.26 14.47
C ASN A 474 -3.65 24.72 14.47
N TYR A 475 -3.86 23.53 15.03
CA TYR A 475 -5.18 22.91 15.19
C TYR A 475 -6.16 23.80 15.96
N LEU A 476 -5.75 24.31 17.13
CA LEU A 476 -6.58 25.20 17.95
C LEU A 476 -6.98 26.46 17.19
N ILE A 477 -6.03 27.11 16.52
CA ILE A 477 -6.29 28.35 15.77
C ILE A 477 -7.20 28.09 14.57
N ALA A 478 -7.07 26.95 13.89
CA ALA A 478 -7.96 26.57 12.80
C ALA A 478 -9.41 26.33 13.27
N GLU A 479 -9.59 25.62 14.40
CA GLU A 479 -10.90 25.44 15.05
C GLU A 479 -11.49 26.76 15.58
N PHE A 480 -10.63 27.64 16.09
CA PHE A 480 -11.04 28.98 16.47
C PHE A 480 -11.49 29.76 15.25
N TYR A 481 -10.69 29.82 14.18
CA TYR A 481 -11.04 30.56 12.98
C TYR A 481 -12.37 30.08 12.39
N SER A 482 -12.55 28.76 12.23
CA SER A 482 -13.76 28.17 11.64
C SER A 482 -15.04 28.45 12.44
N ALA A 483 -14.91 28.79 13.73
CA ALA A 483 -16.02 28.93 14.67
C ALA A 483 -16.86 27.63 14.76
N ASN A 484 -16.18 26.48 14.81
CA ASN A 484 -16.82 25.18 14.93
C ASN A 484 -17.68 25.08 16.20
N MET A 485 -18.95 24.76 16.03
CA MET A 485 -19.92 24.72 17.13
C MET A 485 -20.13 23.34 17.73
N ASP A 486 -19.70 22.27 17.05
CA ASP A 486 -19.78 20.90 17.58
C ASP A 486 -18.47 20.48 18.31
N TRP A 487 -17.42 21.28 18.15
CA TRP A 487 -16.16 21.19 18.88
C TRP A 487 -16.12 22.12 20.12
N PRO A 488 -15.42 21.77 21.22
CA PRO A 488 -14.59 20.57 21.44
C PRO A 488 -15.32 19.42 22.17
N LYS A 489 -16.64 19.54 22.41
CA LYS A 489 -17.39 18.47 23.07
C LYS A 489 -17.40 17.19 22.22
N ASN A 490 -17.50 17.36 20.91
CA ASN A 490 -17.35 16.31 19.90
C ASN A 490 -16.19 16.67 18.94
N ASN A 491 -15.97 15.81 17.94
CA ASN A 491 -15.08 16.02 16.80
C ASN A 491 -13.60 16.26 17.13
N VAL A 492 -13.16 15.85 18.33
CA VAL A 492 -11.74 15.80 18.70
C VAL A 492 -11.17 14.43 18.32
N ARG A 493 -10.18 14.43 17.44
CA ARG A 493 -9.42 13.25 17.05
C ARG A 493 -7.93 13.53 17.16
N MET A 494 -7.21 12.59 17.75
CA MET A 494 -5.75 12.67 17.88
C MET A 494 -5.11 11.32 17.62
N TRP A 495 -3.87 11.33 17.15
CA TRP A 495 -3.13 10.13 16.79
C TRP A 495 -1.65 10.24 17.21
N LYS A 496 -0.97 9.11 17.27
CA LYS A 496 0.46 9.03 17.63
C LYS A 496 1.11 7.74 17.06
N LYS A 497 2.37 7.81 16.64
CA LYS A 497 3.23 6.61 16.38
C LYS A 497 3.54 5.91 17.71
N LYS A 498 3.34 4.59 17.81
CA LYS A 498 3.72 3.76 18.97
C LYS A 498 5.24 3.78 19.16
N GLY A 499 5.69 3.80 20.41
CA GLY A 499 7.11 3.81 20.79
C GLY A 499 7.56 5.07 21.53
N SER A 500 8.83 5.11 21.94
CA SER A 500 9.37 6.12 22.87
C SER A 500 9.41 7.55 22.30
N ASN A 501 9.43 7.71 20.97
CA ASN A 501 9.61 9.01 20.32
C ASN A 501 8.32 9.58 19.69
N GLY A 502 7.20 8.87 19.79
CA GLY A 502 5.93 9.34 19.21
C GLY A 502 5.29 10.47 20.04
N LYS A 503 4.76 11.48 19.35
CA LYS A 503 3.97 12.57 19.95
C LYS A 503 2.53 12.53 19.47
N TRP A 504 1.61 12.93 20.34
CA TRP A 504 0.21 13.13 19.99
C TRP A 504 0.07 14.34 19.08
N ARG A 505 -0.65 14.15 17.98
CA ARG A 505 -1.01 15.13 16.95
C ARG A 505 -2.51 15.12 16.71
N TRP A 506 -3.07 16.22 16.25
CA TRP A 506 -4.51 16.38 16.01
C TRP A 506 -4.83 16.36 14.51
N ILE A 507 -6.06 16.00 14.17
CA ILE A 507 -6.57 16.07 12.80
C ILE A 507 -7.85 16.90 12.78
N LEU A 508 -7.94 17.84 11.86
CA LEU A 508 -9.18 18.54 11.55
C LEU A 508 -10.19 17.58 10.93
N SER A 509 -11.38 17.49 11.53
CA SER A 509 -12.45 16.64 11.01
C SER A 509 -13.83 17.15 11.41
N ASP A 510 -14.80 16.92 10.54
CA ASP A 510 -16.23 17.17 10.83
C ASP A 510 -16.55 18.64 11.14
N LEU A 511 -16.30 19.50 10.14
CA LEU A 511 -16.39 20.96 10.25
C LEU A 511 -17.67 21.53 9.59
N ASP A 512 -18.71 20.72 9.39
CA ASP A 512 -19.93 21.12 8.68
C ASP A 512 -20.89 22.02 9.50
N VAL A 513 -20.56 22.27 10.77
CA VAL A 513 -21.22 23.24 11.67
C VAL A 513 -20.29 24.44 11.98
N SER A 514 -19.81 25.09 10.93
CA SER A 514 -18.82 26.18 11.00
C SER A 514 -19.04 27.26 9.93
N MET A 515 -18.17 28.27 9.83
CA MET A 515 -18.11 29.23 8.72
C MET A 515 -19.39 30.07 8.46
N GLY A 516 -20.16 30.40 9.50
CA GLY A 516 -21.29 31.35 9.39
C GLY A 516 -22.59 30.79 8.80
N ILE A 517 -22.60 29.54 8.33
CA ILE A 517 -23.80 28.93 7.72
C ILE A 517 -24.84 28.46 8.75
N TRP A 518 -24.50 28.54 10.04
CA TRP A 518 -25.37 28.30 11.19
C TRP A 518 -25.51 29.56 12.03
N ASN A 519 -26.71 29.78 12.59
CA ASN A 519 -27.02 30.96 13.41
C ASN A 519 -26.13 31.11 14.65
N ASN A 520 -25.57 30.01 15.17
CA ASN A 520 -24.66 30.00 16.31
C ASN A 520 -23.18 29.97 15.92
N ALA A 521 -22.84 29.80 14.63
CA ALA A 521 -21.46 29.74 14.11
C ALA A 521 -21.03 31.07 13.46
N GLN A 522 -21.47 32.19 14.03
CA GLN A 522 -21.27 33.52 13.45
C GLN A 522 -19.82 34.03 13.61
N PRO A 523 -19.41 35.06 12.84
CA PRO A 523 -18.00 35.49 12.81
C PRO A 523 -17.50 36.10 14.13
N ASP A 524 -18.40 36.42 15.06
CA ASP A 524 -18.13 36.99 16.38
C ASP A 524 -17.93 35.95 17.48
N VAL A 525 -18.17 34.66 17.21
CA VAL A 525 -18.03 33.57 18.20
C VAL A 525 -16.66 33.59 18.86
N ASN A 526 -16.64 33.72 20.19
CA ASN A 526 -15.42 33.72 20.99
C ASN A 526 -15.05 32.29 21.43
N SER A 527 -14.41 31.54 20.54
CA SER A 527 -14.01 30.14 20.78
C SER A 527 -13.03 29.98 21.94
N ILE A 528 -12.13 30.96 22.15
CA ILE A 528 -11.16 30.95 23.26
C ILE A 528 -11.89 30.99 24.61
N SER A 529 -12.86 31.90 24.76
CA SER A 529 -13.70 31.96 25.96
C SER A 529 -14.48 30.66 26.15
N ARG A 530 -15.08 30.10 25.08
CA ARG A 530 -15.80 28.81 25.16
C ARG A 530 -14.92 27.71 25.77
N LEU A 531 -13.64 27.62 25.40
CA LEU A 531 -12.70 26.63 25.96
C LEU A 531 -12.24 26.96 27.38
N LEU A 532 -11.96 28.24 27.68
CA LEU A 532 -11.52 28.67 29.01
C LEU A 532 -12.65 28.65 30.05
N ASP A 533 -13.90 28.69 29.63
CA ASP A 533 -15.05 28.80 30.52
C ASP A 533 -15.80 27.46 30.68
N THR A 534 -15.53 26.47 29.81
CA THR A 534 -16.12 25.13 29.88
C THR A 534 -15.07 24.10 30.31
N ALA A 535 -15.24 23.45 31.46
CA ALA A 535 -14.35 22.38 31.91
C ALA A 535 -14.87 21.00 31.44
N THR A 536 -14.13 20.41 30.51
CA THR A 536 -14.33 19.03 30.01
C THR A 536 -12.97 18.38 29.75
N VAL A 537 -12.92 17.05 29.67
CA VAL A 537 -11.69 16.29 29.36
C VAL A 537 -10.95 16.82 28.11
N ASN A 538 -11.68 17.27 27.09
CA ASN A 538 -11.10 17.80 25.84
C ASN A 538 -10.53 19.23 25.96
N THR A 539 -10.82 19.93 27.05
CA THR A 539 -10.38 21.32 27.29
C THR A 539 -9.32 21.44 28.37
N GLU A 540 -9.08 20.38 29.16
CA GLU A 540 -8.17 20.40 30.31
C GLU A 540 -6.73 20.68 29.91
N LEU A 541 -6.25 20.05 28.83
CA LEU A 541 -4.91 20.32 28.27
C LEU A 541 -4.74 21.79 27.90
N PHE A 542 -5.68 22.35 27.13
CA PHE A 542 -5.66 23.76 26.75
C PHE A 542 -5.68 24.69 27.98
N ARG A 543 -6.60 24.46 28.92
CA ARG A 543 -6.71 25.28 30.14
C ARG A 543 -5.45 25.23 31.00
N ALA A 544 -4.80 24.07 31.09
CA ALA A 544 -3.55 23.92 31.82
C ALA A 544 -2.40 24.66 31.12
N LEU A 545 -2.26 24.49 29.80
CA LEU A 545 -1.23 25.16 28.99
C LEU A 545 -1.38 26.69 29.02
N MET A 546 -2.61 27.20 29.02
CA MET A 546 -2.91 28.64 29.09
C MET A 546 -2.45 29.32 30.39
N LYS A 547 -2.10 28.57 31.43
CA LYS A 547 -1.44 29.13 32.64
C LYS A 547 0.00 29.55 32.37
N ASN A 548 0.65 28.97 31.36
CA ASN A 548 2.01 29.29 30.97
C ASN A 548 2.03 30.52 30.04
N ASN A 549 2.87 31.51 30.36
CA ASN A 549 2.91 32.75 29.59
C ASN A 549 3.51 32.56 28.20
N ASP A 550 4.49 31.67 28.02
CA ASP A 550 5.12 31.45 26.71
C ASP A 550 4.12 30.80 25.75
N PHE A 551 3.43 29.74 26.19
CA PHE A 551 2.36 29.12 25.39
C PHE A 551 1.25 30.11 25.02
N LYS A 552 0.81 30.93 25.98
CA LYS A 552 -0.20 31.96 25.75
C LYS A 552 0.27 33.00 24.73
N ASN A 553 1.52 33.47 24.85
CA ASN A 553 2.10 34.44 23.91
C ASN A 553 2.23 33.82 22.50
N ASP A 554 2.65 32.56 22.43
CA ASP A 554 2.75 31.81 21.17
C ASP A 554 1.38 31.67 20.50
N LEU A 555 0.33 31.31 21.25
CA LEU A 555 -1.04 31.25 20.74
C LEU A 555 -1.50 32.61 20.19
N ILE A 556 -1.29 33.70 20.95
CA ILE A 556 -1.73 35.04 20.58
C ILE A 556 -1.05 35.51 19.29
N GLN A 557 0.28 35.40 19.22
CA GLN A 557 1.04 35.90 18.07
C GLN A 557 0.99 34.96 16.87
N ARG A 558 0.86 33.64 17.09
CA ARG A 558 0.59 32.70 15.99
C ARG A 558 -0.83 32.88 15.44
N ALA A 559 -1.83 33.17 16.27
CA ALA A 559 -3.16 33.52 15.76
C ALA A 559 -3.09 34.77 14.87
N ALA A 560 -2.32 35.79 15.25
CA ALA A 560 -2.09 36.96 14.40
C ALA A 560 -1.43 36.60 13.07
N LEU A 561 -0.39 35.75 13.08
CA LEU A 561 0.27 35.23 11.87
C LEU A 561 -0.72 34.55 10.93
N LEU A 562 -1.51 33.60 11.45
CA LEU A 562 -2.43 32.81 10.60
C LEU A 562 -3.58 33.64 10.05
N LEU A 563 -4.04 34.66 10.79
CA LEU A 563 -5.04 35.62 10.30
C LEU A 563 -4.48 36.57 9.21
N ASN A 564 -3.18 36.87 9.23
CA ASN A 564 -2.53 37.65 8.15
C ASN A 564 -2.29 36.83 6.88
N THR A 565 -2.30 35.49 6.99
CA THR A 565 -1.79 34.59 5.94
C THR A 565 -2.82 33.54 5.53
N VAL A 566 -2.83 32.38 6.20
CA VAL A 566 -3.67 31.22 5.86
C VAL A 566 -5.16 31.56 5.84
N PHE A 567 -5.60 32.37 6.80
CA PHE A 567 -6.99 32.77 6.99
C PHE A 567 -7.27 34.22 6.58
N ARG A 568 -6.42 34.81 5.74
CA ARG A 568 -6.66 36.13 5.16
C ARG A 568 -7.93 36.11 4.31
N GLU A 569 -8.75 37.15 4.41
CA GLU A 569 -10.09 37.22 3.81
C GLU A 569 -10.07 36.96 2.30
N VAL A 570 -9.13 37.56 1.57
CA VAL A 570 -8.99 37.38 0.12
C VAL A 570 -8.70 35.92 -0.24
N ARG A 571 -7.86 35.23 0.55
CA ARG A 571 -7.52 33.83 0.31
C ARG A 571 -8.73 32.94 0.58
N VAL A 572 -9.43 33.16 1.68
CA VAL A 572 -10.59 32.34 2.04
C VAL A 572 -11.72 32.52 1.03
N ASN A 573 -12.02 33.76 0.61
CA ASN A 573 -12.99 34.02 -0.45
C ASN A 573 -12.60 33.36 -1.78
N HIS A 574 -11.32 33.40 -2.15
CA HIS A 574 -10.84 32.70 -3.35
C HIS A 574 -11.12 31.18 -3.31
N TYR A 575 -10.91 30.52 -2.17
CA TYR A 575 -11.24 29.11 -2.03
C TYR A 575 -12.76 28.85 -2.02
N ILE A 576 -13.57 29.74 -1.43
CA ILE A 576 -15.03 29.64 -1.51
C ILE A 576 -15.47 29.71 -2.98
N ASP A 577 -14.97 30.68 -3.75
CA ASP A 577 -15.30 30.85 -5.16
C ASP A 577 -14.83 29.64 -6.00
N SER A 578 -13.61 29.15 -5.77
CA SER A 578 -13.07 27.98 -6.48
C SER A 578 -13.92 26.73 -6.22
N LEU A 579 -14.15 26.37 -4.96
CA LEU A 579 -14.85 25.12 -4.61
C LEU A 579 -16.35 25.18 -4.96
N SER A 580 -16.99 26.34 -4.83
CA SER A 580 -18.38 26.50 -5.30
C SER A 580 -18.47 26.49 -6.83
N GLY A 581 -17.47 27.04 -7.53
CA GLY A 581 -17.34 26.98 -8.98
C GLY A 581 -17.25 25.55 -9.50
N ASP A 582 -16.53 24.67 -8.80
CA ASP A 582 -16.36 23.25 -9.17
C ASP A 582 -17.68 22.46 -9.19
N ILE A 583 -18.65 22.85 -8.35
CA ILE A 583 -19.95 22.15 -8.23
C ILE A 583 -21.13 22.91 -8.82
N GLY A 584 -20.97 24.20 -9.13
CA GLY A 584 -22.08 25.11 -9.43
C GLY A 584 -22.94 24.68 -10.62
N SER A 585 -22.34 24.10 -11.67
CA SER A 585 -23.09 23.58 -12.83
C SER A 585 -23.93 22.33 -12.51
N GLU A 586 -23.58 21.59 -11.47
CA GLU A 586 -24.27 20.35 -11.06
C GLU A 586 -25.33 20.59 -9.96
N MET A 587 -25.20 21.69 -9.21
CA MET A 587 -26.14 22.05 -8.14
C MET A 587 -27.62 22.04 -8.54
N PRO A 588 -28.05 22.52 -9.74
CA PRO A 588 -29.45 22.45 -10.14
C PRO A 588 -30.01 21.02 -10.16
N ARG A 589 -29.23 20.04 -10.61
CA ARG A 589 -29.62 18.62 -10.62
C ARG A 589 -29.62 18.03 -9.23
N HIS A 590 -28.61 18.34 -8.42
CA HIS A 590 -28.56 17.92 -7.01
C HIS A 590 -29.80 18.43 -6.25
N ILE A 591 -30.12 19.72 -6.35
CA ILE A 591 -31.30 20.34 -5.75
C ILE A 591 -32.58 19.65 -6.26
N ASN A 592 -32.73 19.47 -7.57
CA ASN A 592 -33.93 18.84 -8.12
C ASN A 592 -34.15 17.41 -7.60
N ARG A 593 -33.07 16.66 -7.36
CA ARG A 593 -33.15 15.30 -6.81
C ARG A 593 -33.56 15.25 -5.34
N TRP A 594 -33.16 16.26 -4.55
CA TRP A 594 -33.17 16.18 -3.09
C TRP A 594 -34.05 17.22 -2.38
N LYS A 595 -34.51 18.29 -3.04
CA LYS A 595 -35.33 19.37 -2.45
C LYS A 595 -36.58 18.86 -1.70
N ASP A 596 -37.17 17.78 -2.19
CA ASP A 596 -38.38 17.16 -1.61
C ASP A 596 -38.06 15.97 -0.68
N SER A 597 -36.78 15.63 -0.51
CA SER A 597 -36.34 14.56 0.39
C SER A 597 -36.17 15.08 1.81
N CYS A 598 -37.21 14.93 2.61
CA CYS A 598 -37.25 15.40 3.98
C CYS A 598 -37.10 14.26 4.98
N SER A 599 -36.17 14.40 5.94
CA SER A 599 -36.17 13.56 7.16
C SER A 599 -36.17 14.41 8.42
N TRP A 600 -35.00 14.86 8.89
CA TRP A 600 -34.86 15.88 9.93
C TRP A 600 -34.91 17.30 9.35
N SER A 601 -34.37 17.46 8.15
CA SER A 601 -34.53 18.63 7.29
C SER A 601 -34.73 18.13 5.86
N CYS A 602 -35.30 18.98 5.01
CA CYS A 602 -35.33 18.76 3.57
C CYS A 602 -33.98 19.13 2.94
N GLY A 603 -33.69 18.55 1.77
CA GLY A 603 -32.58 18.98 0.94
C GLY A 603 -32.71 20.45 0.54
N LEU A 604 -31.63 21.03 0.03
CA LEU A 604 -31.57 22.43 -0.38
C LEU A 604 -32.68 22.77 -1.38
N GLY A 605 -33.40 23.87 -1.15
CA GLY A 605 -34.66 24.17 -1.85
C GLY A 605 -34.49 24.80 -3.24
N SER A 606 -33.48 25.65 -3.42
CA SER A 606 -33.28 26.42 -4.66
C SER A 606 -31.82 26.86 -4.84
N MET A 607 -31.49 27.31 -6.05
CA MET A 607 -30.19 27.94 -6.34
C MET A 607 -30.02 29.26 -5.56
N ASP A 608 -31.11 30.01 -5.34
CA ASP A 608 -31.06 31.25 -4.55
C ASP A 608 -30.73 30.96 -3.08
N ASP A 609 -31.27 29.89 -2.51
CA ASP A 609 -30.91 29.45 -1.16
C ASP A 609 -29.43 29.06 -1.07
N TRP A 610 -28.92 28.33 -2.07
CA TRP A 610 -27.51 27.96 -2.15
C TRP A 610 -26.61 29.20 -2.14
N GLU A 611 -26.90 30.14 -3.04
CA GLU A 611 -26.16 31.40 -3.18
C GLU A 611 -26.25 32.25 -1.89
N ASN A 612 -27.40 32.26 -1.22
CA ASN A 612 -27.54 32.94 0.07
C ASN A 612 -26.63 32.36 1.16
N PHE A 613 -26.46 31.03 1.22
CA PHE A 613 -25.52 30.41 2.17
C PHE A 613 -24.06 30.67 1.79
N LEU A 614 -23.75 30.65 0.51
CA LEU A 614 -22.44 31.03 -0.02
C LEU A 614 -22.08 32.49 0.35
N ASN A 615 -23.05 33.41 0.27
CA ASN A 615 -22.87 34.80 0.71
C ASN A 615 -22.66 34.93 2.22
N LYS A 616 -23.29 34.08 3.04
CA LYS A 616 -23.01 34.02 4.48
C LYS A 616 -21.57 33.57 4.78
N MET A 617 -21.03 32.62 4.01
CA MET A 617 -19.64 32.21 4.17
C MET A 617 -18.66 33.32 3.79
N ARG A 618 -18.93 34.09 2.72
CA ARG A 618 -18.12 35.26 2.34
C ARG A 618 -18.17 36.35 3.40
N TYR A 619 -19.36 36.67 3.90
CA TYR A 619 -19.52 37.57 5.04
C TYR A 619 -18.72 37.09 6.25
N PHE A 620 -18.71 35.78 6.52
CA PHE A 620 -17.90 35.22 7.58
C PHE A 620 -16.40 35.45 7.35
N ALA A 621 -15.89 35.10 6.16
CA ALA A 621 -14.49 35.28 5.80
C ALA A 621 -14.04 36.75 5.93
N ASP A 622 -14.88 37.70 5.52
CA ASP A 622 -14.57 39.14 5.58
C ASP A 622 -14.52 39.69 7.00
N LYS A 623 -15.34 39.17 7.91
CA LYS A 623 -15.45 39.69 9.29
C LYS A 623 -14.58 38.94 10.29
N ARG A 624 -14.38 37.63 10.09
CA ARG A 624 -13.79 36.74 11.09
C ARG A 624 -12.39 37.17 11.56
N PRO A 625 -11.44 37.59 10.69
CA PRO A 625 -10.10 37.97 11.15
C PRO A 625 -10.12 39.11 12.17
N ASN A 626 -10.85 40.20 11.87
CA ASN A 626 -10.95 41.35 12.77
C ASN A 626 -11.70 41.02 14.06
N MET A 627 -12.78 40.25 13.97
CA MET A 627 -13.55 39.86 15.16
C MET A 627 -12.78 38.89 16.07
N MET A 628 -12.02 37.96 15.49
CA MET A 628 -11.14 37.06 16.25
C MET A 628 -10.01 37.84 16.93
N ARG A 629 -9.40 38.82 16.26
CA ARG A 629 -8.42 39.72 16.89
C ARG A 629 -9.02 40.49 18.08
N ALA A 630 -10.22 41.04 17.91
CA ALA A 630 -10.93 41.73 18.97
C ALA A 630 -11.26 40.80 20.15
N ASN A 631 -11.69 39.57 19.88
CA ASN A 631 -11.97 38.56 20.90
C ASN A 631 -10.72 38.21 21.72
N ILE A 632 -9.56 38.03 21.06
CA ILE A 632 -8.28 37.78 21.73
C ILE A 632 -7.87 38.99 22.58
N ASN A 633 -7.92 40.20 21.99
CA ASN A 633 -7.56 41.44 22.68
C ASN A 633 -8.39 41.65 23.94
N ASN A 634 -9.70 41.44 23.86
CA ASN A 634 -10.63 41.62 24.97
C ASN A 634 -10.48 40.52 26.03
N LYS A 635 -10.33 39.25 25.63
CA LYS A 635 -10.22 38.13 26.59
C LYS A 635 -8.95 38.21 27.43
N PHE A 636 -7.86 38.74 26.87
CA PHE A 636 -6.57 38.85 27.56
C PHE A 636 -6.20 40.29 27.96
N GLU A 637 -7.12 41.25 27.79
CA GLU A 637 -6.92 42.66 28.15
C GLU A 637 -5.63 43.26 27.55
N LEU A 638 -5.40 43.01 26.26
CA LEU A 638 -4.17 43.40 25.57
C LEU A 638 -4.15 44.89 25.17
N ASN A 639 -2.96 45.43 24.93
CA ASN A 639 -2.71 46.85 24.60
C ASN A 639 -3.02 47.23 23.14
N GLY A 640 -3.87 46.47 22.45
CA GLY A 640 -4.21 46.64 21.05
C GLY A 640 -3.21 45.96 20.10
N VAL A 641 -3.18 46.46 18.86
CA VAL A 641 -2.40 45.90 17.77
C VAL A 641 -1.39 46.90 17.19
N ILE A 642 -0.45 46.38 16.42
CA ILE A 642 0.57 47.10 15.64
C ILE A 642 0.70 46.46 14.26
N GLU A 643 1.03 47.26 13.25
CA GLU A 643 1.47 46.77 11.94
C GLU A 643 2.96 46.42 11.94
N ILE A 644 3.32 45.27 11.40
CA ILE A 644 4.70 44.82 11.22
C ILE A 644 4.94 44.52 9.73
N GLU A 645 5.98 45.14 9.18
CA GLU A 645 6.50 44.83 7.85
C GLU A 645 7.76 43.97 7.99
N LEU A 646 7.75 42.80 7.36
CA LEU A 646 8.82 41.81 7.42
C LEU A 646 9.41 41.61 6.03
N LYS A 647 10.74 41.72 5.94
CA LYS A 647 11.45 41.54 4.68
C LYS A 647 12.54 40.48 4.79
N ALA A 648 12.67 39.64 3.79
CA ALA A 648 13.73 38.64 3.69
C ALA A 648 14.05 38.40 2.21
N ASP A 649 15.14 38.96 1.72
CA ASP A 649 15.62 38.70 0.36
C ASP A 649 16.64 37.55 0.42
N ASN A 650 16.46 36.49 -0.38
CA ASN A 650 17.31 35.27 -0.37
C ASN A 650 17.19 34.45 0.93
N GLY A 651 15.98 34.40 1.47
CA GLY A 651 15.59 33.64 2.64
C GLY A 651 14.17 33.98 3.05
N ARG A 652 13.78 33.55 4.23
CA ARG A 652 12.45 33.79 4.81
C ARG A 652 12.50 33.90 6.33
N ILE A 653 11.43 34.42 6.91
CA ILE A 653 11.28 34.60 8.36
C ILE A 653 10.18 33.67 8.86
N VAL A 654 10.52 32.82 9.84
CA VAL A 654 9.58 31.95 10.56
C VAL A 654 9.22 32.59 11.90
N ILE A 655 7.93 32.67 12.20
CA ILE A 655 7.41 33.22 13.47
C ILE A 655 6.87 32.11 14.35
N ASN A 656 7.29 32.09 15.62
CA ASN A 656 6.87 31.12 16.64
C ASN A 656 6.92 29.67 16.13
N ASN A 657 7.97 29.27 15.41
CA ASN A 657 8.12 27.93 14.81
C ASN A 657 6.98 27.50 13.85
N CYS A 658 6.16 28.44 13.39
CA CYS A 658 5.13 28.20 12.38
C CYS A 658 5.68 28.59 11.00
N ASP A 659 6.14 27.58 10.28
CA ASP A 659 6.72 27.73 8.95
C ASP A 659 5.63 27.69 7.88
N ILE A 660 5.36 28.84 7.25
CA ILE A 660 4.32 29.01 6.23
C ILE A 660 4.89 29.60 4.93
N PRO A 661 4.34 29.24 3.76
CA PRO A 661 4.84 29.70 2.46
C PRO A 661 4.31 31.10 2.06
N PHE A 662 3.98 31.95 3.03
CA PHE A 662 3.35 33.26 2.79
C PHE A 662 4.13 34.38 3.48
N ASP A 663 4.02 35.60 2.96
CA ASP A 663 4.54 36.80 3.61
C ASP A 663 3.91 36.95 5.01
N PRO A 664 4.70 36.91 6.10
CA PRO A 664 4.20 37.01 7.46
C PRO A 664 3.89 38.45 7.89
N SER A 665 4.05 39.46 7.02
CA SER A 665 3.72 40.85 7.33
C SER A 665 2.23 41.06 7.66
N GLY A 666 1.95 42.05 8.50
CA GLY A 666 0.59 42.49 8.81
C GLY A 666 0.37 42.88 10.28
N THR A 667 -0.85 42.69 10.75
CA THR A 667 -1.28 43.13 12.08
C THR A 667 -0.89 42.11 13.16
N TYR A 668 -0.22 42.53 14.22
CA TYR A 668 0.19 41.72 15.39
C TYR A 668 -0.23 42.38 16.71
N PHE A 669 -0.27 41.60 17.80
CA PHE A 669 -0.61 42.14 19.11
C PHE A 669 0.57 42.89 19.72
N ARG A 670 0.29 44.08 20.26
CA ARG A 670 1.29 44.97 20.87
C ARG A 670 1.77 44.41 22.21
N ASP A 671 3.06 44.61 22.50
CA ASP A 671 3.71 44.26 23.78
C ASP A 671 3.71 42.76 24.12
N ILE A 672 3.42 41.90 23.14
CA ILE A 672 3.47 40.44 23.30
C ILE A 672 4.73 39.90 22.62
N PRO A 673 5.60 39.16 23.34
CA PRO A 673 6.81 38.60 22.76
C PRO A 673 6.47 37.52 21.72
N PHE A 674 7.27 37.46 20.66
CA PHE A 674 7.25 36.35 19.69
C PHE A 674 8.66 36.01 19.21
N HIS A 675 8.85 34.74 18.86
CA HIS A 675 10.09 34.19 18.34
C HIS A 675 10.16 34.37 16.82
N MET A 676 11.30 34.85 16.33
CA MET A 676 11.62 35.01 14.91
C MET A 676 12.88 34.22 14.57
N THR A 677 12.84 33.45 13.49
CA THR A 677 13.99 32.74 12.93
C THR A 677 14.16 33.10 11.47
N ALA A 678 15.36 33.55 11.09
CA ALA A 678 15.75 33.71 9.69
C ALA A 678 16.19 32.36 9.10
N ILE A 679 15.57 31.92 8.02
CA ILE A 679 15.93 30.72 7.27
C ILE A 679 16.53 31.18 5.93
N PRO A 680 17.81 30.93 5.64
CA PRO A 680 18.40 31.30 4.36
C PRO A 680 17.85 30.44 3.22
N ASP A 681 17.77 31.02 2.02
CA ASP A 681 17.60 30.26 0.79
C ASP A 681 18.91 29.54 0.42
N PRO A 682 18.87 28.48 -0.40
CA PRO A 682 20.08 27.82 -0.91
C PRO A 682 21.08 28.83 -1.52
N GLY A 683 22.36 28.74 -1.14
CA GLY A 683 23.43 29.66 -1.59
C GLY A 683 23.67 30.85 -0.67
N TYR A 684 22.87 31.00 0.38
CA TYR A 684 22.96 32.11 1.31
C TYR A 684 23.10 31.63 2.75
N GLN A 685 23.66 32.50 3.59
CA GLN A 685 23.71 32.34 5.04
C GLN A 685 23.16 33.61 5.70
N PHE A 686 22.57 33.46 6.88
CA PHE A 686 22.08 34.60 7.65
C PHE A 686 23.25 35.50 8.06
N ASN A 687 23.17 36.79 7.73
CA ASN A 687 24.18 37.78 8.10
C ASN A 687 23.76 38.54 9.36
N LYS A 688 22.59 39.19 9.31
CA LYS A 688 22.08 40.04 10.41
C LYS A 688 20.61 40.42 10.24
N TRP A 689 20.00 40.86 11.33
CA TRP A 689 18.76 41.63 11.32
C TRP A 689 19.03 43.13 11.08
N ARG A 690 18.16 43.79 10.32
CA ARG A 690 18.16 45.23 10.02
C ARG A 690 16.78 45.84 10.27
N GLY A 691 16.73 47.15 10.51
CA GLY A 691 15.49 47.90 10.78
C GLY A 691 15.31 48.17 12.27
N ASP A 692 14.08 48.02 12.76
CA ASP A 692 13.73 48.15 14.18
C ASP A 692 14.25 46.97 15.03
N LEU A 693 14.74 45.90 14.40
CA LEU A 693 15.49 44.81 15.04
C LEU A 693 16.94 44.79 14.52
N GLN A 694 17.90 44.66 15.42
CA GLN A 694 19.33 44.59 15.10
C GLN A 694 19.98 43.40 15.81
N GLY A 695 20.90 42.72 15.13
CA GLY A 695 21.69 41.64 15.73
C GLY A 695 22.15 40.60 14.73
N LYS A 696 23.08 39.73 15.16
CA LYS A 696 23.62 38.64 14.34
C LYS A 696 23.12 37.25 14.75
N LYS A 697 22.21 37.16 15.72
CA LYS A 697 21.60 35.88 16.10
C LYS A 697 20.50 35.53 15.10
N ARG A 698 20.64 34.38 14.44
CA ARG A 698 19.67 33.86 13.46
C ARG A 698 18.26 33.69 14.04
N SER A 699 18.17 33.26 15.29
CA SER A 699 16.92 33.13 16.04
C SER A 699 16.90 34.09 17.23
N THR A 700 15.78 34.78 17.44
CA THR A 700 15.63 35.78 18.49
C THR A 700 14.17 35.95 18.92
N THR A 701 13.95 36.43 20.13
CA THR A 701 12.62 36.80 20.64
C THR A 701 12.50 38.31 20.68
N VAL A 702 11.39 38.84 20.15
CA VAL A 702 11.16 40.28 20.03
C VAL A 702 9.82 40.65 20.67
N THR A 703 9.80 41.78 21.37
CA THR A 703 8.59 42.44 21.88
C THR A 703 8.49 43.83 21.27
N LEU A 704 7.39 44.15 20.60
CA LEU A 704 7.20 45.42 19.90
C LEU A 704 6.05 46.22 20.50
N SER A 705 6.33 47.47 20.88
CA SER A 705 5.34 48.41 21.43
C SER A 705 4.76 49.39 20.39
N LYS A 706 5.31 49.39 19.18
CA LYS A 706 4.89 50.23 18.06
C LYS A 706 5.08 49.46 16.75
N SER A 707 4.46 49.94 15.68
CA SER A 707 4.69 49.41 14.33
C SER A 707 6.17 49.45 13.96
N ALA A 708 6.61 48.43 13.21
CA ALA A 708 8.02 48.15 12.98
C ALA A 708 8.28 47.61 11.57
N TYR A 709 9.46 47.93 11.05
CA TYR A 709 10.04 47.30 9.86
C TYR A 709 11.24 46.44 10.29
N ILE A 710 11.22 45.15 9.97
CA ILE A 710 12.29 44.21 10.30
C ILE A 710 12.70 43.44 9.05
N GLU A 711 14.01 43.37 8.82
CA GLU A 711 14.57 42.68 7.67
C GLU A 711 15.62 41.65 8.08
N ALA A 712 15.44 40.41 7.62
CA ALA A 712 16.49 39.38 7.66
C ALA A 712 17.41 39.59 6.46
N VAL A 713 18.67 39.97 6.73
CA VAL A 713 19.68 40.15 5.69
C VAL A 713 20.51 38.88 5.59
N PHE A 714 20.55 38.32 4.39
CA PHE A 714 21.36 37.16 4.04
C PHE A 714 22.56 37.59 3.17
N GLN A 715 23.62 36.79 3.17
CA GLN A 715 24.80 36.99 2.33
C GLN A 715 25.19 35.68 1.64
N PRO A 716 25.83 35.73 0.46
CA PRO A 716 26.34 34.53 -0.21
C PRO A 716 27.28 33.71 0.68
N THR A 717 27.34 32.41 0.44
CA THR A 717 28.22 31.45 1.10
C THR A 717 28.77 30.45 0.07
N ASP A 718 29.98 29.94 0.28
CA ASP A 718 30.66 28.99 -0.63
C ASP A 718 30.17 27.54 -0.48
N HIS A 719 29.15 27.35 0.35
CA HIS A 719 28.57 26.08 0.75
C HIS A 719 27.05 26.23 0.85
N ILE A 720 26.29 25.28 0.31
CA ILE A 720 24.83 25.37 0.27
C ILE A 720 24.22 24.41 1.29
N ALA A 721 23.68 24.93 2.38
CA ALA A 721 22.86 24.13 3.29
C ALA A 721 21.53 23.78 2.62
N LEU A 722 21.20 22.49 2.58
CA LEU A 722 19.91 22.03 2.10
C LEU A 722 18.85 22.22 3.19
N PRO A 723 17.61 22.60 2.83
CA PRO A 723 16.52 22.61 3.79
C PRO A 723 16.24 21.18 4.25
N LYS A 724 15.73 20.99 5.48
CA LYS A 724 15.34 19.66 5.98
C LYS A 724 14.31 18.93 5.10
N ARG A 725 13.55 19.67 4.29
CA ARG A 725 12.52 19.11 3.42
C ARG A 725 12.53 19.81 2.06
N ILE A 726 12.63 19.03 1.00
CA ILE A 726 12.53 19.43 -0.41
C ILE A 726 11.07 19.31 -0.82
N LYS A 727 10.40 20.45 -0.98
CA LYS A 727 8.94 20.56 -1.23
C LYS A 727 8.59 20.89 -2.69
N GLU A 728 9.60 21.15 -3.51
CA GLU A 728 9.49 21.44 -4.93
C GLU A 728 10.74 20.91 -5.65
N ASP A 729 10.62 20.65 -6.95
CA ASP A 729 11.71 20.07 -7.74
C ASP A 729 12.99 20.89 -7.55
N THR A 730 14.04 20.23 -7.11
CA THR A 730 15.29 20.88 -6.71
C THR A 730 16.45 20.29 -7.47
N TYR A 731 17.25 21.15 -8.10
CA TYR A 731 18.42 20.77 -8.88
C TYR A 731 19.71 21.22 -8.19
N LEU A 732 20.54 20.26 -7.78
CA LEU A 732 21.87 20.49 -7.23
C LEU A 732 22.89 20.55 -8.36
N SER A 733 23.47 21.73 -8.56
CA SER A 733 24.43 22.00 -9.63
C SER A 733 25.88 21.90 -9.12
N ASN A 734 26.84 21.69 -10.01
CA ASN A 734 28.27 21.78 -9.68
C ASN A 734 28.73 23.23 -9.35
N THR A 735 27.81 24.20 -9.29
CA THR A 735 28.10 25.59 -8.89
C THR A 735 27.65 25.81 -7.44
N GLY A 736 28.53 26.31 -6.58
CA GLY A 736 28.23 26.60 -5.17
C GLY A 736 28.27 25.39 -4.23
N GLN A 737 28.79 24.25 -4.69
CA GLN A 737 29.01 23.05 -3.89
C GLN A 737 30.25 23.17 -2.96
N PRO A 738 30.42 22.31 -1.93
CA PRO A 738 29.56 21.20 -1.51
C PRO A 738 28.20 21.63 -0.93
N TYR A 739 27.22 20.71 -1.02
CA TYR A 739 25.92 20.84 -0.35
C TYR A 739 25.95 20.15 1.00
N TYR A 740 25.29 20.72 2.02
CA TYR A 740 25.32 20.22 3.39
C TYR A 740 23.94 19.76 3.84
N VAL A 741 23.90 18.59 4.46
CA VAL A 741 22.73 18.01 5.10
C VAL A 741 23.02 17.87 6.60
N ASP A 742 22.49 18.81 7.38
CA ASP A 742 22.78 18.95 8.82
C ASP A 742 21.94 18.00 9.71
N ASP A 743 20.88 17.44 9.16
CA ASP A 743 19.88 16.54 9.79
C ASP A 743 19.18 15.77 8.66
N ASP A 744 18.21 14.91 8.95
CA ASP A 744 17.47 14.17 7.91
C ASP A 744 16.94 15.10 6.79
N LEU A 745 17.22 14.71 5.54
CA LEU A 745 16.73 15.38 4.34
C LEU A 745 15.54 14.60 3.77
N ILE A 746 14.37 15.22 3.76
CA ILE A 746 13.15 14.59 3.24
C ILE A 746 12.82 15.16 1.86
N VAL A 747 12.67 14.30 0.84
CA VAL A 747 12.12 14.67 -0.46
C VAL A 747 10.64 14.30 -0.50
N ASP A 748 9.78 15.31 -0.61
CA ASP A 748 8.32 15.13 -0.55
C ASP A 748 7.79 14.32 -1.74
N SER A 749 6.62 13.69 -1.56
CA SER A 749 5.97 12.98 -2.65
C SER A 749 5.57 13.92 -3.79
N GLY A 750 5.79 13.50 -5.04
CA GLY A 750 5.57 14.27 -6.27
C GLY A 750 6.67 15.29 -6.58
N VAL A 751 7.80 15.22 -5.89
CA VAL A 751 8.93 16.15 -6.01
C VAL A 751 10.21 15.40 -6.34
N ILE A 752 11.04 15.95 -7.24
CA ILE A 752 12.31 15.35 -7.64
C ILE A 752 13.49 16.17 -7.10
N LEU A 753 14.42 15.50 -6.41
CA LEU A 753 15.75 16.03 -6.13
C LEU A 753 16.73 15.51 -7.20
N SER A 754 17.28 16.41 -8.02
CA SER A 754 18.26 16.07 -9.04
C SER A 754 19.67 16.48 -8.60
N ILE A 755 20.65 15.60 -8.74
CA ILE A 755 22.06 15.83 -8.40
C ILE A 755 22.92 15.69 -9.65
N SER A 756 23.54 16.78 -10.08
CA SER A 756 24.36 16.81 -11.30
C SER A 756 25.78 16.26 -11.12
N ASN A 757 26.48 16.07 -12.24
CA ASN A 757 27.82 15.53 -12.27
C ASN A 757 28.85 16.40 -11.53
N GLY A 758 29.69 15.75 -10.71
CA GLY A 758 30.71 16.40 -9.91
C GLY A 758 30.21 17.00 -8.60
N VAL A 759 28.90 16.97 -8.31
CA VAL A 759 28.36 17.48 -7.05
C VAL A 759 28.76 16.59 -5.88
N THR A 760 29.18 17.22 -4.78
CA THR A 760 29.41 16.60 -3.48
C THR A 760 28.32 17.01 -2.50
N VAL A 761 27.65 16.02 -1.90
CA VAL A 761 26.74 16.20 -0.75
C VAL A 761 27.43 15.66 0.50
N LEU A 762 27.53 16.50 1.52
CA LEU A 762 28.17 16.20 2.80
C LEU A 762 27.11 15.98 3.87
N MET A 763 27.12 14.78 4.45
CA MET A 763 26.11 14.29 5.38
C MET A 763 26.62 14.35 6.82
N GLN A 764 25.81 14.89 7.73
CA GLN A 764 26.11 14.87 9.16
C GLN A 764 25.85 13.48 9.77
N ASP A 765 26.42 13.23 10.96
CA ASP A 765 26.24 11.98 11.71
C ASP A 765 24.78 11.51 11.80
N ASN A 766 24.52 10.28 11.35
CA ASN A 766 23.21 9.63 11.33
C ASN A 766 22.10 10.33 10.51
N ALA A 767 22.42 11.33 9.70
CA ALA A 767 21.42 11.95 8.83
C ALA A 767 21.05 10.98 7.70
N ASP A 768 19.75 10.79 7.47
CA ASP A 768 19.19 10.04 6.33
C ASP A 768 18.80 10.98 5.19
N ILE A 769 18.83 10.48 3.95
CA ILE A 769 18.06 11.07 2.84
C ILE A 769 16.84 10.19 2.62
N VAL A 770 15.65 10.66 3.04
CA VAL A 770 14.38 9.94 2.90
C VAL A 770 13.62 10.47 1.70
N VAL A 771 13.37 9.63 0.71
CA VAL A 771 12.80 9.99 -0.60
C VAL A 771 11.40 9.40 -0.74
N TYR A 772 10.38 10.23 -0.57
CA TYR A 772 8.99 9.93 -0.92
C TYR A 772 8.65 10.36 -2.35
N GLY A 773 9.44 11.29 -2.91
CA GLY A 773 9.35 11.78 -4.28
C GLY A 773 10.22 10.98 -5.24
N GLY A 774 11.21 11.64 -5.85
CA GLY A 774 12.25 11.05 -6.68
C GLY A 774 13.64 11.58 -6.35
N LEU A 775 14.67 10.76 -6.57
CA LEU A 775 16.08 11.18 -6.56
C LEU A 775 16.74 10.80 -7.89
N GLU A 776 17.24 11.79 -8.61
CA GLU A 776 17.97 11.60 -9.86
C GLU A 776 19.42 12.06 -9.72
N VAL A 777 20.34 11.11 -9.54
CA VAL A 777 21.78 11.38 -9.58
C VAL A 777 22.28 11.14 -11.00
N GLN A 778 22.83 12.17 -11.63
CA GLN A 778 23.34 12.17 -12.99
C GLN A 778 24.84 12.52 -13.01
N GLY A 779 25.65 11.64 -12.42
CA GLY A 779 27.11 11.72 -12.50
C GLY A 779 27.66 11.43 -13.89
N SER A 780 28.99 11.45 -14.03
CA SER A 780 29.69 11.00 -15.24
C SER A 780 31.01 10.30 -14.88
N ALA A 781 31.55 9.47 -15.77
CA ALA A 781 32.79 8.72 -15.53
C ALA A 781 33.99 9.61 -15.13
N GLY A 782 34.09 10.83 -15.69
CA GLY A 782 35.16 11.78 -15.36
C GLY A 782 34.85 12.71 -14.19
N SER A 783 33.61 12.74 -13.72
CA SER A 783 33.13 13.65 -12.68
C SER A 783 31.90 13.02 -12.00
N PRO A 784 32.09 11.99 -11.16
CA PRO A 784 30.99 11.33 -10.46
C PRO A 784 30.33 12.30 -9.46
N ALA A 785 29.07 12.04 -9.14
CA ALA A 785 28.46 12.65 -7.96
C ALA A 785 28.90 11.89 -6.71
N VAL A 786 29.10 12.58 -5.59
CA VAL A 786 29.60 12.00 -4.34
C VAL A 786 28.65 12.32 -3.21
N ILE A 787 28.24 11.30 -2.45
CA ILE A 787 27.55 11.46 -1.17
C ILE A 787 28.39 10.75 -0.11
N GLN A 788 28.82 11.51 0.91
CA GLN A 788 29.76 11.02 1.93
C GLN A 788 29.59 11.76 3.25
N ALA A 789 30.25 11.27 4.31
CA ALA A 789 30.24 11.92 5.61
C ALA A 789 30.91 13.29 5.58
N ASN A 790 30.41 14.22 6.40
CA ASN A 790 30.93 15.57 6.52
C ASN A 790 32.22 15.60 7.38
N GLN A 791 33.35 15.35 6.75
CA GLN A 791 34.64 15.32 7.44
C GLN A 791 35.03 16.67 8.08
N PHE A 792 34.45 17.80 7.63
CA PHE A 792 34.72 19.13 8.21
C PHE A 792 34.14 19.30 9.62
N THR A 793 33.11 18.54 9.98
CA THR A 793 32.51 18.55 11.32
C THR A 793 33.02 17.40 12.20
N GLY A 794 33.94 16.57 11.67
CA GLY A 794 34.45 15.38 12.35
C GLY A 794 33.55 14.16 12.18
N SER A 795 32.52 14.23 11.32
CA SER A 795 31.66 13.08 11.01
C SER A 795 32.42 12.00 10.25
N GLU A 796 32.33 10.77 10.75
CA GLU A 796 32.93 9.58 10.13
C GLU A 796 31.91 8.72 9.40
N ARG A 797 30.61 8.87 9.70
CA ARG A 797 29.53 8.06 9.16
C ARG A 797 28.24 8.86 9.04
N TRP A 798 27.35 8.42 8.17
CA TRP A 798 25.99 8.94 8.08
C TRP A 798 24.98 7.79 7.94
N GLY A 799 23.69 8.11 7.90
CA GLY A 799 22.60 7.14 7.82
C GLY A 799 22.56 6.44 6.47
N ALA A 800 21.47 6.60 5.74
CA ALA A 800 21.26 5.92 4.46
C ALA A 800 20.48 6.76 3.43
N LEU A 801 20.50 6.28 2.17
CA LEU A 801 19.49 6.64 1.17
C LEU A 801 18.28 5.73 1.35
N CYS A 802 17.11 6.33 1.58
CA CYS A 802 15.89 5.61 1.93
C CYS A 802 14.75 5.98 0.97
N PHE A 803 14.58 5.20 -0.09
CA PHE A 803 13.46 5.30 -1.02
C PHE A 803 12.23 4.61 -0.45
N GLU A 804 11.16 5.37 -0.29
CA GLU A 804 10.07 4.98 0.57
C GLU A 804 8.73 5.35 -0.06
N ASN A 805 8.05 4.35 -0.64
CA ASN A 805 6.85 4.58 -1.47
C ASN A 805 7.07 5.72 -2.47
N ALA A 806 8.25 5.74 -3.08
CA ALA A 806 8.73 6.83 -3.91
C ALA A 806 7.77 7.02 -5.09
N SER A 807 7.27 8.25 -5.19
CA SER A 807 6.20 8.59 -6.12
C SER A 807 6.68 8.93 -7.52
N GLU A 808 7.98 9.14 -7.66
CA GLU A 808 8.65 9.44 -8.92
C GLU A 808 9.79 8.44 -9.17
N LYS A 809 10.39 8.51 -10.36
CA LYS A 809 11.51 7.65 -10.74
C LYS A 809 12.75 7.93 -9.89
N ASN A 810 13.44 6.88 -9.47
CA ASN A 810 14.71 6.98 -8.75
C ASN A 810 15.85 6.40 -9.60
N VAL A 811 16.82 7.25 -9.90
CA VAL A 811 17.90 6.93 -10.84
C VAL A 811 19.22 7.37 -10.26
N LEU A 812 20.15 6.44 -10.08
CA LEU A 812 21.50 6.69 -9.60
C LEU A 812 22.50 6.33 -10.71
N LYS A 813 23.11 7.34 -11.35
CA LYS A 813 24.15 7.14 -12.38
C LYS A 813 25.46 7.75 -11.96
N TYR A 814 26.54 6.98 -12.06
CA TYR A 814 27.90 7.41 -11.67
C TYR A 814 27.94 8.05 -10.27
N LEU A 815 27.20 7.45 -9.33
CA LEU A 815 27.22 7.82 -7.92
C LEU A 815 28.38 7.11 -7.21
N VAL A 816 29.16 7.85 -6.44
CA VAL A 816 30.08 7.31 -5.45
C VAL A 816 29.46 7.52 -4.07
N LEU A 817 29.06 6.43 -3.43
CA LEU A 817 28.48 6.40 -2.09
C LEU A 817 29.51 5.84 -1.10
N LYS A 818 29.81 6.61 -0.04
CA LYS A 818 30.77 6.24 1.01
C LYS A 818 30.25 6.56 2.39
N ASP A 819 30.80 5.88 3.40
CA ASP A 819 30.60 6.16 4.82
C ASP A 819 29.14 6.00 5.32
N ALA A 820 28.26 5.51 4.46
CA ALA A 820 26.86 5.22 4.79
C ALA A 820 26.76 3.98 5.69
N THR A 821 25.71 3.92 6.50
CA THR A 821 25.42 2.81 7.41
C THR A 821 24.08 2.17 7.06
N HIS A 822 23.20 2.03 8.05
CA HIS A 822 21.79 1.70 7.91
C HIS A 822 20.99 2.97 8.25
N GLY A 823 19.72 3.07 7.87
CA GLY A 823 18.93 4.25 8.24
C GLY A 823 18.54 4.27 9.73
N ASN A 824 17.95 5.38 10.18
CA ASN A 824 17.56 5.57 11.59
C ASN A 824 16.43 4.62 12.04
N ASP A 825 15.49 4.28 11.14
CA ASP A 825 14.45 3.27 11.40
C ASP A 825 15.03 1.86 11.14
N LYS A 826 15.66 1.28 12.17
CA LYS A 826 16.36 0.00 12.09
C LYS A 826 15.49 -1.21 11.77
N ASP A 827 14.17 -1.06 11.88
CA ASP A 827 13.23 -2.12 11.49
C ASP A 827 12.98 -2.12 9.97
N ARG A 828 13.43 -1.08 9.25
CA ARG A 828 13.06 -0.84 7.85
C ARG A 828 14.24 -0.50 6.93
N TYR A 829 15.19 0.31 7.39
CA TYR A 829 16.31 0.77 6.58
C TYR A 829 17.56 -0.03 6.93
N LEU A 830 17.66 -1.24 6.38
CA LEU A 830 18.69 -2.22 6.73
C LEU A 830 20.05 -1.96 6.04
N ALA A 831 20.05 -1.13 4.99
CA ALA A 831 21.18 -0.92 4.09
C ALA A 831 21.58 0.56 3.94
N ALA A 832 22.67 0.81 3.22
CA ALA A 832 23.12 2.13 2.80
C ALA A 832 22.21 2.72 1.70
N ILE A 833 21.63 1.85 0.87
CA ILE A 833 20.60 2.18 -0.12
C ILE A 833 19.41 1.24 0.09
N ASN A 834 18.27 1.82 0.44
CA ASN A 834 17.03 1.08 0.73
C ASN A 834 15.95 1.47 -0.26
N ALA A 835 15.24 0.50 -0.82
CA ALA A 835 14.05 0.77 -1.64
C ALA A 835 12.85 -0.06 -1.19
N TYR A 836 11.88 0.58 -0.55
CA TYR A 836 10.65 -0.05 -0.07
C TYR A 836 9.45 0.46 -0.88
N HIS A 837 8.69 -0.45 -1.51
CA HIS A 837 7.62 -0.13 -2.47
C HIS A 837 8.04 0.94 -3.50
N SER A 838 9.29 0.87 -3.96
CA SER A 838 9.90 1.90 -4.81
C SER A 838 10.76 1.25 -5.89
N ASP A 839 10.67 1.77 -7.11
CA ASP A 839 11.54 1.37 -8.20
C ASP A 839 12.88 2.12 -8.12
N LEU A 840 13.98 1.43 -8.44
CA LEU A 840 15.34 1.97 -8.37
C LEU A 840 16.19 1.51 -9.56
N GLU A 841 16.74 2.46 -10.32
CA GLU A 841 17.73 2.22 -11.38
C GLU A 841 19.12 2.68 -10.91
N MET A 842 20.10 1.79 -10.90
CA MET A 842 21.51 2.08 -10.62
C MET A 842 22.37 1.72 -11.82
N ASP A 843 23.24 2.62 -12.25
CA ASP A 843 24.16 2.38 -13.37
C ASP A 843 25.53 3.04 -13.13
N GLU A 844 26.61 2.29 -13.32
CA GLU A 844 28.00 2.76 -13.12
C GLU A 844 28.26 3.33 -11.71
N CYS A 845 27.57 2.81 -10.69
CA CYS A 845 27.70 3.25 -9.31
C CYS A 845 28.86 2.54 -8.57
N ILE A 846 29.44 3.24 -7.60
CA ILE A 846 30.44 2.69 -6.67
C ILE A 846 29.88 2.83 -5.26
N VAL A 847 29.55 1.71 -4.64
CA VAL A 847 29.12 1.64 -3.24
C VAL A 847 30.20 0.89 -2.46
N ASN A 848 31.10 1.63 -1.82
CA ASN A 848 32.24 1.07 -1.10
C ASN A 848 32.45 1.80 0.22
N GLN A 849 33.20 1.17 1.13
CA GLN A 849 33.45 1.74 2.46
C GLN A 849 32.15 2.05 3.22
N VAL A 850 31.11 1.24 2.97
CA VAL A 850 29.87 1.29 3.73
C VAL A 850 30.00 0.41 4.97
N TYR A 851 29.34 0.83 6.05
CA TYR A 851 29.37 0.18 7.37
C TYR A 851 28.06 -0.57 7.67
N GLY A 852 27.42 -1.06 6.61
CA GLY A 852 26.16 -1.80 6.63
C GLY A 852 26.00 -2.56 5.30
N GLN A 853 24.83 -3.17 5.11
CA GLN A 853 24.45 -3.75 3.84
C GLN A 853 24.47 -2.69 2.72
N PRO A 854 25.03 -2.94 1.53
CA PRO A 854 25.04 -1.96 0.44
C PRO A 854 23.65 -1.66 -0.12
N VAL A 855 22.89 -2.67 -0.54
CA VAL A 855 21.55 -2.49 -1.14
C VAL A 855 20.54 -3.47 -0.55
N TYR A 856 19.40 -2.94 -0.12
CA TYR A 856 18.23 -3.69 0.32
C TYR A 856 16.96 -3.14 -0.38
N ALA A 857 16.09 -4.01 -0.88
CA ALA A 857 14.80 -3.59 -1.43
C ALA A 857 13.68 -4.61 -1.23
N GLU A 858 12.45 -4.11 -1.08
CA GLU A 858 11.25 -4.93 -0.91
C GLU A 858 10.07 -4.33 -1.70
N TYR A 859 9.28 -5.19 -2.38
CA TYR A 859 8.07 -4.83 -3.12
C TYR A 859 8.25 -3.78 -4.25
N GLY A 860 9.43 -3.71 -4.87
CA GLY A 860 9.73 -2.80 -5.98
C GLY A 860 10.42 -3.50 -7.16
N HIS A 861 10.64 -2.75 -8.24
CA HIS A 861 11.49 -3.15 -9.37
C HIS A 861 12.88 -2.50 -9.26
N VAL A 862 13.93 -3.31 -9.13
CA VAL A 862 15.30 -2.82 -8.96
C VAL A 862 16.19 -3.27 -10.12
N GLU A 863 16.84 -2.32 -10.78
CA GLU A 863 17.83 -2.58 -11.82
C GLU A 863 19.19 -2.05 -11.41
N ILE A 864 20.21 -2.90 -11.36
CA ILE A 864 21.59 -2.54 -11.02
C ILE A 864 22.49 -2.98 -12.17
N ARG A 865 23.15 -2.02 -12.81
CA ARG A 865 24.03 -2.26 -13.96
C ARG A 865 25.42 -1.69 -13.75
N ASN A 866 26.42 -2.37 -14.30
CA ASN A 866 27.80 -1.88 -14.43
C ASN A 866 28.42 -1.34 -13.13
N SER A 867 27.94 -1.79 -11.97
CA SER A 867 28.25 -1.17 -10.68
C SER A 867 29.24 -2.01 -9.87
N THR A 868 29.99 -1.36 -8.98
CA THR A 868 30.96 -2.02 -8.09
C THR A 868 30.51 -1.87 -6.65
N MET A 869 30.43 -2.99 -5.93
CA MET A 869 29.97 -2.99 -4.54
C MET A 869 30.81 -3.92 -3.65
N GLN A 870 31.03 -3.48 -2.41
CA GLN A 870 31.71 -4.26 -1.38
C GLN A 870 31.11 -3.96 -0.01
N THR A 871 30.96 -4.99 0.82
CA THR A 871 30.64 -4.86 2.25
C THR A 871 31.81 -5.31 3.12
N HIS A 872 31.94 -4.69 4.30
CA HIS A 872 32.95 -5.04 5.32
C HIS A 872 32.33 -5.62 6.59
N VAL A 873 31.01 -5.87 6.59
CA VAL A 873 30.26 -6.43 7.71
C VAL A 873 29.57 -7.72 7.26
N SER A 874 29.03 -8.47 8.23
CA SER A 874 28.14 -9.61 7.99
C SER A 874 26.82 -9.08 7.43
N SER A 875 26.63 -9.23 6.12
CA SER A 875 25.45 -8.75 5.38
C SER A 875 25.53 -9.17 3.91
N ASP A 876 24.40 -9.29 3.23
CA ASP A 876 24.37 -9.43 1.78
C ASP A 876 24.86 -8.17 1.08
N ILE A 877 25.34 -8.28 -0.16
CA ILE A 877 25.67 -7.09 -0.96
C ILE A 877 24.40 -6.50 -1.59
N ILE A 878 23.58 -7.35 -2.22
CA ILE A 878 22.28 -7.00 -2.80
C ILE A 878 21.24 -7.98 -2.25
N ASN A 879 20.24 -7.48 -1.54
CA ASN A 879 19.10 -8.29 -1.08
C ASN A 879 17.80 -7.69 -1.63
N LEU A 880 17.07 -8.45 -2.44
CA LEU A 880 15.80 -8.04 -3.04
C LEU A 880 14.68 -9.01 -2.65
N LYS A 881 13.55 -8.46 -2.21
CA LYS A 881 12.41 -9.24 -1.71
C LYS A 881 11.08 -8.89 -2.38
N TYR A 882 10.26 -9.89 -2.67
CA TYR A 882 8.84 -9.78 -3.09
C TYR A 882 8.57 -8.79 -4.23
N GLY A 883 9.47 -8.73 -5.22
CA GLY A 883 9.42 -7.80 -6.34
C GLY A 883 10.02 -8.40 -7.61
N SER A 884 10.70 -7.57 -8.40
CA SER A 884 11.46 -8.01 -9.58
C SER A 884 12.81 -7.32 -9.62
N GLY A 885 13.82 -7.97 -10.21
CA GLY A 885 15.18 -7.47 -10.16
C GLY A 885 16.02 -7.83 -11.38
N LEU A 886 16.86 -6.89 -11.81
CA LEU A 886 17.93 -7.11 -12.78
C LEU A 886 19.27 -6.72 -12.13
N VAL A 887 20.22 -7.64 -12.07
CA VAL A 887 21.61 -7.36 -11.68
C VAL A 887 22.51 -7.75 -12.85
N GLU A 888 23.09 -6.76 -13.53
CA GLU A 888 23.80 -6.96 -14.79
C GLU A 888 25.20 -6.31 -14.83
N ASN A 889 26.21 -7.07 -15.22
CA ASN A 889 27.59 -6.59 -15.41
C ASN A 889 28.24 -5.92 -14.17
N CYS A 890 27.81 -6.32 -12.97
CA CYS A 890 28.34 -5.79 -11.71
C CYS A 890 29.60 -6.54 -11.23
N ASP A 891 30.42 -5.86 -10.43
CA ASP A 891 31.60 -6.40 -9.76
C ASP A 891 31.34 -6.41 -8.24
N LEU A 892 31.03 -7.59 -7.70
CA LEU A 892 30.57 -7.80 -6.33
C LEU A 892 31.64 -8.57 -5.54
N ARG A 893 32.20 -7.90 -4.53
CA ARG A 893 33.28 -8.48 -3.72
C ARG A 893 32.83 -8.73 -2.29
N GLY A 894 32.88 -9.98 -1.88
CA GLY A 894 32.60 -10.43 -0.52
C GLY A 894 33.71 -10.13 0.48
N ASN A 895 33.61 -10.76 1.64
CA ASN A 895 34.56 -10.63 2.75
C ASN A 895 34.72 -11.98 3.50
N LYS A 896 35.19 -11.95 4.75
CA LYS A 896 35.38 -13.15 5.58
C LYS A 896 34.32 -13.30 6.68
N GLU A 897 33.36 -12.39 6.74
CA GLU A 897 32.26 -12.40 7.69
C GLU A 897 31.24 -13.48 7.29
N PRO A 898 30.62 -14.17 8.26
CA PRO A 898 29.61 -15.19 7.98
C PRO A 898 28.31 -14.56 7.45
N GLU A 899 27.40 -15.39 6.93
CA GLU A 899 26.04 -14.98 6.52
C GLU A 899 26.08 -13.75 5.58
N THR A 900 26.89 -13.86 4.52
CA THR A 900 27.15 -12.76 3.59
C THR A 900 27.02 -13.30 2.18
N ASP A 901 25.90 -12.98 1.53
CA ASP A 901 25.66 -13.41 0.16
C ASP A 901 25.97 -12.29 -0.84
N GLY A 902 26.40 -12.65 -2.05
CA GLY A 902 26.61 -11.66 -3.10
C GLY A 902 25.29 -11.07 -3.58
N ILE A 903 24.32 -11.93 -3.86
CA ILE A 903 22.96 -11.56 -4.26
C ILE A 903 22.01 -12.51 -3.54
N ASP A 904 21.07 -11.96 -2.78
CA ASP A 904 19.97 -12.70 -2.13
C ASP A 904 18.63 -12.26 -2.74
N PHE A 905 17.94 -13.19 -3.40
CA PHE A 905 16.61 -12.99 -4.00
C PHE A 905 15.56 -13.85 -3.30
N ASP A 906 14.65 -13.20 -2.57
CA ASP A 906 13.51 -13.82 -1.89
C ASP A 906 12.18 -13.43 -2.56
N GLY A 907 11.37 -14.40 -2.98
CA GLY A 907 10.06 -14.14 -3.59
C GLY A 907 10.13 -13.31 -4.88
N ILE A 908 11.26 -13.32 -5.58
CA ILE A 908 11.45 -12.59 -6.84
C ILE A 908 10.86 -13.38 -8.00
N THR A 909 10.05 -12.72 -8.83
CA THR A 909 9.46 -13.33 -10.04
C THR A 909 10.08 -12.70 -11.29
N ASN A 910 10.48 -13.52 -12.27
CA ASN A 910 11.12 -13.08 -13.52
C ASN A 910 12.43 -12.27 -13.32
N GLY A 911 13.20 -12.61 -12.28
CA GLY A 911 14.49 -11.95 -12.00
C GLY A 911 15.57 -12.32 -13.02
N ILE A 912 16.53 -11.42 -13.25
CA ILE A 912 17.67 -11.65 -14.15
C ILE A 912 18.97 -11.30 -13.43
N ILE A 913 19.91 -12.25 -13.39
CA ILE A 913 21.27 -12.05 -12.88
C ILE A 913 22.23 -12.39 -14.02
N ARG A 914 22.83 -11.38 -14.66
CA ARG A 914 23.61 -11.55 -15.89
C ARG A 914 25.00 -10.93 -15.87
N GLY A 915 26.01 -11.66 -16.34
CA GLY A 915 27.30 -11.04 -16.70
C GLY A 915 28.10 -10.51 -15.50
N ASN A 916 27.74 -10.86 -14.27
CA ASN A 916 28.35 -10.35 -13.06
C ASN A 916 29.67 -11.09 -12.73
N HIS A 917 30.54 -10.41 -12.00
CA HIS A 917 31.71 -10.99 -11.36
C HIS A 917 31.50 -10.98 -9.84
N ILE A 918 31.31 -12.17 -9.26
CA ILE A 918 30.94 -12.37 -7.85
C ILE A 918 32.04 -13.20 -7.20
N TYR A 919 32.75 -12.64 -6.21
CA TYR A 919 33.93 -13.31 -5.68
C TYR A 919 34.29 -12.95 -4.24
N ASP A 920 35.10 -13.83 -3.61
CA ASP A 920 35.67 -13.66 -2.27
C ASP A 920 34.67 -13.68 -1.10
N PHE A 921 33.61 -14.49 -1.18
CA PHE A 921 32.65 -14.71 -0.08
C PHE A 921 33.11 -15.87 0.82
N ARG A 922 34.05 -15.59 1.72
CA ARG A 922 34.83 -16.63 2.42
C ARG A 922 34.35 -16.98 3.83
N GLY A 923 33.28 -16.34 4.30
CA GLY A 923 32.69 -16.60 5.61
C GLY A 923 31.77 -17.82 5.62
N PHE A 924 31.46 -18.32 6.82
CA PHE A 924 30.54 -19.44 6.96
C PHE A 924 29.13 -19.08 6.45
N ASN A 925 28.45 -20.01 5.77
CA ASN A 925 27.12 -19.81 5.17
C ASN A 925 27.10 -18.55 4.29
N SER A 926 27.99 -18.50 3.31
CA SER A 926 28.13 -17.37 2.39
C SER A 926 28.15 -17.91 0.96
N ASP A 927 27.10 -17.57 0.22
CA ASP A 927 26.82 -18.00 -1.13
C ASP A 927 27.11 -16.85 -2.13
N GLY A 928 27.46 -17.18 -3.37
CA GLY A 928 27.61 -16.17 -4.42
C GLY A 928 26.26 -15.55 -4.79
N ILE A 929 25.28 -16.42 -5.02
CA ILE A 929 23.88 -16.09 -5.26
C ILE A 929 23.04 -17.03 -4.40
N ASP A 930 22.14 -16.50 -3.57
CA ASP A 930 21.08 -17.27 -2.92
C ASP A 930 19.72 -16.91 -3.52
N LEU A 931 19.01 -17.94 -3.98
CA LEU A 931 17.59 -17.87 -4.27
C LEU A 931 16.88 -18.51 -3.08
N GLY A 932 16.46 -17.67 -2.15
CA GLY A 932 15.82 -18.07 -0.90
C GLY A 932 14.37 -18.54 -1.10
N GLU A 933 13.40 -17.86 -0.48
CA GLU A 933 12.01 -18.33 -0.38
C GLU A 933 11.15 -17.98 -1.61
N GLY A 934 10.83 -18.97 -2.43
CA GLY A 934 9.75 -18.85 -3.43
C GLY A 934 10.04 -17.96 -4.64
N SER A 935 11.31 -17.75 -5.00
CA SER A 935 11.69 -17.04 -6.23
C SER A 935 11.38 -17.90 -7.47
N THR A 936 10.72 -17.34 -8.48
CA THR A 936 10.25 -18.09 -9.66
C THR A 936 10.71 -17.48 -10.98
N ASP A 937 11.03 -18.34 -11.95
CA ASP A 937 11.48 -17.94 -13.30
C ASP A 937 12.71 -17.00 -13.30
N VAL A 938 13.65 -17.22 -12.37
CA VAL A 938 14.90 -16.43 -12.33
C VAL A 938 15.89 -16.96 -13.37
N LEU A 939 16.41 -16.07 -14.22
CA LEU A 939 17.48 -16.37 -15.19
C LEU A 939 18.84 -15.94 -14.63
N ILE A 940 19.74 -16.90 -14.45
CA ILE A 940 21.13 -16.66 -14.05
C ILE A 940 22.03 -17.03 -15.23
N GLU A 941 22.63 -16.03 -15.89
CA GLU A 941 23.45 -16.30 -17.07
C GLU A 941 24.73 -15.48 -17.22
N ASP A 942 25.73 -16.03 -17.92
CA ASP A 942 26.99 -15.33 -18.23
C ASP A 942 27.80 -14.83 -17.01
N ASN A 943 27.51 -15.30 -15.79
CA ASN A 943 28.20 -14.84 -14.57
C ASN A 943 29.52 -15.61 -14.34
N ARG A 944 30.46 -14.94 -13.65
CA ARG A 944 31.67 -15.53 -13.08
C ARG A 944 31.57 -15.50 -11.56
N ILE A 945 31.44 -16.67 -10.95
CA ILE A 945 31.26 -16.83 -9.50
C ILE A 945 32.44 -17.61 -8.96
N SER A 946 33.17 -17.06 -7.98
CA SER A 946 34.36 -17.74 -7.47
C SER A 946 34.64 -17.55 -6.00
N ASN A 947 35.30 -18.52 -5.38
CA ASN A 947 35.78 -18.41 -3.99
C ASN A 947 34.66 -18.15 -2.97
N CYS A 948 33.50 -18.81 -3.13
CA CYS A 948 32.40 -18.80 -2.16
C CYS A 948 32.55 -19.97 -1.18
N TYR A 949 32.46 -19.70 0.12
CA TYR A 949 32.71 -20.68 1.17
C TYR A 949 31.68 -21.81 1.14
N ASP A 950 30.40 -21.51 0.90
CA ASP A 950 29.36 -22.53 0.85
C ASP A 950 28.97 -22.86 -0.60
N LYS A 951 28.27 -22.01 -1.33
CA LYS A 951 27.82 -22.32 -2.70
C LYS A 951 28.08 -21.17 -3.66
N GLY A 952 28.36 -21.51 -4.91
CA GLY A 952 28.33 -20.53 -5.99
C GLY A 952 26.91 -20.01 -6.20
N ILE A 953 25.96 -20.94 -6.35
CA ILE A 953 24.53 -20.65 -6.45
C ILE A 953 23.76 -21.59 -5.53
N SER A 954 22.91 -21.03 -4.69
CA SER A 954 21.98 -21.72 -3.82
C SER A 954 20.56 -21.57 -4.37
N VAL A 955 19.84 -22.68 -4.48
CA VAL A 955 18.43 -22.72 -4.91
C VAL A 955 17.65 -23.51 -3.86
N GLY A 956 16.82 -22.84 -3.08
CA GLY A 956 16.11 -23.47 -1.97
C GLY A 956 14.63 -23.06 -1.86
N GLN A 957 13.96 -23.60 -0.84
CA GLN A 957 12.64 -23.17 -0.38
C GLN A 957 11.58 -22.94 -1.49
N GLY A 958 11.52 -23.85 -2.48
CA GLY A 958 10.53 -23.80 -3.56
C GLY A 958 10.90 -22.88 -4.72
N SER A 959 12.15 -22.39 -4.77
CA SER A 959 12.62 -21.51 -5.83
C SER A 959 12.94 -22.25 -7.12
N THR A 960 12.68 -21.60 -8.26
CA THR A 960 12.92 -22.15 -9.61
C THR A 960 13.79 -21.22 -10.44
N THR A 961 14.78 -21.79 -11.14
CA THR A 961 15.73 -21.00 -11.92
C THR A 961 16.24 -21.73 -13.16
N ARG A 962 16.61 -20.95 -14.18
CA ARG A 962 17.44 -21.39 -15.30
C ARG A 962 18.84 -20.82 -15.14
N ILE A 963 19.83 -21.70 -15.12
CA ILE A 963 21.25 -21.38 -14.97
C ILE A 963 21.94 -21.69 -16.30
N PHE A 964 22.33 -20.65 -17.03
CA PHE A 964 22.80 -20.78 -18.40
C PHE A 964 24.18 -20.13 -18.59
N HIS A 965 25.17 -20.87 -19.10
CA HIS A 965 26.44 -20.28 -19.54
C HIS A 965 27.24 -19.51 -18.46
N ASN A 966 27.21 -20.00 -17.22
CA ASN A 966 28.00 -19.43 -16.12
C ASN A 966 29.36 -20.13 -15.98
N VAL A 967 30.30 -19.49 -15.27
CA VAL A 967 31.57 -20.07 -14.84
C VAL A 967 31.64 -19.99 -13.31
N ILE A 968 31.62 -21.15 -12.65
CA ILE A 968 31.55 -21.27 -11.20
C ILE A 968 32.76 -22.05 -10.69
N THR A 969 33.59 -21.42 -9.86
CA THR A 969 34.90 -21.99 -9.52
C THR A 969 35.26 -21.87 -8.04
N GLU A 970 35.97 -22.87 -7.52
CA GLU A 970 36.54 -22.81 -6.15
C GLU A 970 35.51 -22.58 -5.05
N CYS A 971 34.27 -23.03 -5.24
CA CYS A 971 33.21 -23.02 -4.22
C CYS A 971 33.07 -24.40 -3.54
N ASN A 972 32.53 -24.46 -2.32
CA ASN A 972 32.28 -25.76 -1.69
C ASN A 972 31.21 -26.56 -2.46
N GLN A 973 30.13 -25.93 -2.90
CA GLN A 973 29.26 -26.45 -3.95
C GLN A 973 29.19 -25.45 -5.10
N GLY A 974 29.24 -25.91 -6.35
CA GLY A 974 29.00 -25.03 -7.49
C GLY A 974 27.54 -24.55 -7.49
N VAL A 975 26.60 -25.49 -7.58
CA VAL A 975 25.15 -25.25 -7.41
C VAL A 975 24.59 -26.23 -6.38
N GLY A 976 23.82 -25.73 -5.40
CA GLY A 976 23.06 -26.57 -4.48
C GLY A 976 21.55 -26.35 -4.60
N VAL A 977 20.80 -27.39 -4.98
CA VAL A 977 19.33 -27.38 -5.09
C VAL A 977 18.71 -28.14 -3.92
N LYS A 978 17.94 -27.44 -3.09
CA LYS A 978 17.54 -27.89 -1.75
C LYS A 978 16.03 -27.94 -1.61
N ASP A 979 15.53 -28.96 -0.92
CA ASP A 979 14.12 -29.09 -0.51
C ASP A 979 13.11 -29.27 -1.67
N SER A 980 11.89 -29.74 -1.37
CA SER A 980 10.86 -29.97 -2.39
C SER A 980 10.47 -28.69 -3.12
N ASN A 981 10.04 -28.87 -4.37
CA ASN A 981 9.62 -27.82 -5.30
C ASN A 981 10.74 -26.87 -5.76
N SER A 982 11.94 -26.97 -5.20
CA SER A 982 13.10 -26.26 -5.75
C SER A 982 13.59 -26.93 -7.02
N PHE A 983 13.78 -26.15 -8.08
CA PHE A 983 14.13 -26.65 -9.40
C PHE A 983 15.20 -25.79 -10.09
N ALA A 984 16.22 -26.43 -10.64
CA ALA A 984 17.22 -25.76 -11.47
C ALA A 984 17.35 -26.45 -12.84
N ASP A 985 17.23 -25.68 -13.91
CA ASP A 985 17.60 -26.10 -15.27
C ASP A 985 18.98 -25.53 -15.61
N ILE A 986 20.00 -26.39 -15.63
CA ILE A 986 21.41 -26.02 -15.77
C ILE A 986 21.88 -26.41 -17.17
N ASP A 987 22.26 -25.42 -17.98
CA ASP A 987 22.72 -25.65 -19.35
C ASP A 987 24.00 -24.86 -19.65
N LYS A 988 24.92 -25.47 -20.41
CA LYS A 988 26.18 -24.87 -20.87
C LYS A 988 27.05 -24.20 -19.80
N THR A 989 26.97 -24.65 -18.56
CA THR A 989 27.72 -24.05 -17.43
C THR A 989 29.05 -24.77 -17.21
N ILE A 990 30.07 -24.05 -16.74
CA ILE A 990 31.39 -24.58 -16.39
C ILE A 990 31.54 -24.56 -14.88
N PHE A 991 31.83 -25.73 -14.31
CA PHE A 991 32.22 -25.91 -12.92
C PHE A 991 33.69 -26.33 -12.86
N TYR A 992 34.53 -25.59 -12.14
CA TYR A 992 35.96 -25.89 -12.01
C TYR A 992 36.45 -25.79 -10.57
N LYS A 993 37.11 -26.84 -10.05
CA LYS A 993 37.66 -26.85 -8.67
C LYS A 993 36.64 -26.62 -7.54
N ASN A 994 35.37 -26.88 -7.78
CA ASN A 994 34.39 -26.90 -6.70
C ASN A 994 34.56 -28.17 -5.86
N ASN A 995 34.24 -28.16 -4.57
CA ASN A 995 34.30 -29.41 -3.79
C ASN A 995 33.24 -30.41 -4.29
N ILE A 996 32.02 -29.94 -4.50
CA ILE A 996 30.97 -30.63 -5.25
C ILE A 996 30.56 -29.74 -6.42
N GLY A 997 30.48 -30.28 -7.64
CA GLY A 997 30.00 -29.51 -8.80
C GLY A 997 28.54 -29.07 -8.62
N ILE A 998 27.62 -30.04 -8.58
CA ILE A 998 26.18 -29.81 -8.40
C ILE A 998 25.64 -30.75 -7.33
N ALA A 999 24.84 -30.26 -6.39
CA ALA A 999 24.26 -31.06 -5.31
C ALA A 999 22.73 -30.89 -5.25
N CYS A 1000 21.98 -31.99 -5.14
CA CYS A 1000 20.55 -31.98 -4.85
C CYS A 1000 20.26 -32.73 -3.55
N PHE A 1001 19.64 -32.07 -2.57
CA PHE A 1001 19.42 -32.66 -1.25
C PHE A 1001 18.24 -32.06 -0.48
N GLU A 1002 17.80 -32.75 0.55
CA GLU A 1002 16.97 -32.20 1.62
C GLU A 1002 17.87 -31.44 2.61
N LYS A 1003 17.72 -30.11 2.71
CA LYS A 1003 18.39 -29.30 3.75
C LYS A 1003 17.55 -29.29 5.02
N ASN A 1004 16.24 -29.10 4.86
CA ASN A 1004 15.28 -29.01 5.95
C ASN A 1004 14.53 -30.34 6.10
N TYR A 1005 14.74 -31.01 7.23
CA TYR A 1005 14.17 -32.34 7.47
C TYR A 1005 12.64 -32.38 7.29
N GLY A 1006 12.16 -33.28 6.44
CA GLY A 1006 10.75 -33.45 6.12
C GLY A 1006 10.25 -32.59 4.96
N MET A 1007 11.10 -31.73 4.39
CA MET A 1007 10.75 -30.89 3.24
C MET A 1007 11.03 -31.56 1.90
N GLY A 1008 11.53 -32.80 1.86
CA GLY A 1008 11.86 -33.53 0.62
C GLY A 1008 13.09 -32.97 -0.08
N GLY A 1009 13.40 -33.43 -1.30
CA GLY A 1009 14.65 -33.10 -1.99
C GLY A 1009 14.48 -32.20 -3.21
N GLY A 1010 15.55 -31.48 -3.56
CA GLY A 1010 15.60 -30.62 -4.74
C GLY A 1010 15.63 -31.39 -6.07
N THR A 1011 15.32 -30.69 -7.17
CA THR A 1011 15.37 -31.26 -8.52
C THR A 1011 16.27 -30.45 -9.46
N ALA A 1012 17.19 -31.11 -10.17
CA ALA A 1012 17.99 -30.47 -11.21
C ALA A 1012 17.96 -31.23 -12.54
N ASN A 1013 17.83 -30.48 -13.63
CA ASN A 1013 18.11 -30.94 -14.99
C ASN A 1013 19.44 -30.32 -15.45
N ILE A 1014 20.32 -31.14 -16.00
CA ILE A 1014 21.68 -30.73 -16.37
C ILE A 1014 21.94 -31.15 -17.82
N LEU A 1015 22.32 -30.17 -18.65
CA LEU A 1015 22.54 -30.34 -20.07
C LEU A 1015 23.82 -29.61 -20.52
N ASN A 1016 24.55 -30.17 -21.50
CA ASN A 1016 25.72 -29.54 -22.14
C ASN A 1016 26.77 -28.92 -21.19
N THR A 1017 26.90 -29.46 -19.97
CA THR A 1017 27.63 -28.83 -18.87
C THR A 1017 29.00 -29.49 -18.68
N VAL A 1018 30.00 -28.70 -18.27
CA VAL A 1018 31.36 -29.20 -17.98
C VAL A 1018 31.61 -29.12 -16.49
N ILE A 1019 31.91 -30.26 -15.87
CA ILE A 1019 32.27 -30.35 -14.44
C ILE A 1019 33.68 -30.93 -14.34
N SER A 1020 34.66 -30.09 -14.02
CA SER A 1020 36.07 -30.46 -14.10
C SER A 1020 36.83 -30.15 -12.82
N ASN A 1021 37.78 -31.02 -12.46
CA ASN A 1021 38.62 -30.87 -11.27
C ASN A 1021 37.83 -30.68 -9.97
N SER A 1022 36.62 -31.26 -9.87
CA SER A 1022 35.90 -31.27 -8.59
C SER A 1022 36.73 -32.00 -7.51
N VAL A 1023 36.65 -31.57 -6.25
CA VAL A 1023 37.49 -32.16 -5.17
C VAL A 1023 36.92 -33.50 -4.69
N SER A 1024 35.61 -33.57 -4.43
CA SER A 1024 34.95 -34.76 -3.88
C SER A 1024 34.10 -35.50 -4.90
N MET A 1025 33.23 -34.79 -5.64
CA MET A 1025 32.33 -35.40 -6.63
C MET A 1025 31.83 -34.39 -7.66
N SER A 1026 31.50 -34.83 -8.88
CA SER A 1026 30.90 -33.93 -9.87
C SER A 1026 29.45 -33.63 -9.54
N VAL A 1027 28.69 -34.65 -9.16
CA VAL A 1027 27.27 -34.52 -8.81
C VAL A 1027 26.93 -35.27 -7.53
N TYR A 1028 26.10 -34.67 -6.68
CA TYR A 1028 25.52 -35.28 -5.48
C TYR A 1028 23.99 -35.30 -5.58
N LYS A 1029 23.38 -36.39 -5.13
CA LYS A 1029 21.93 -36.52 -4.98
C LYS A 1029 21.61 -37.44 -3.80
N ASP A 1030 20.74 -37.01 -2.90
CA ASP A 1030 20.19 -37.89 -1.86
C ASP A 1030 19.05 -38.80 -2.39
N LYS A 1031 18.37 -39.50 -1.48
CA LYS A 1031 17.26 -40.40 -1.85
C LYS A 1031 15.96 -39.68 -2.18
N LEU A 1032 15.79 -38.44 -1.72
CA LEU A 1032 14.57 -37.65 -1.86
C LEU A 1032 14.62 -36.73 -3.09
N SER A 1033 15.82 -36.48 -3.59
CA SER A 1033 16.09 -35.56 -4.70
C SER A 1033 16.08 -36.25 -6.06
N ARG A 1034 15.83 -35.47 -7.12
CA ARG A 1034 15.91 -35.91 -8.51
C ARG A 1034 17.02 -35.13 -9.24
N LEU A 1035 17.83 -35.85 -10.01
CA LEU A 1035 18.87 -35.25 -10.82
C LEU A 1035 18.91 -36.00 -12.14
N GLU A 1036 18.76 -35.26 -13.25
CA GLU A 1036 18.89 -35.78 -14.60
C GLU A 1036 20.02 -35.04 -15.29
N ILE A 1037 20.98 -35.79 -15.83
CA ILE A 1037 22.16 -35.22 -16.49
C ILE A 1037 22.38 -35.89 -17.84
N SER A 1038 22.46 -35.09 -18.90
CA SER A 1038 22.68 -35.56 -20.27
C SER A 1038 23.67 -34.65 -21.00
N TYR A 1039 24.35 -35.21 -22.00
CA TYR A 1039 25.31 -34.52 -22.86
C TYR A 1039 26.32 -33.65 -22.10
N SER A 1040 26.76 -34.10 -20.92
CA SER A 1040 27.65 -33.35 -20.03
C SER A 1040 28.96 -34.11 -19.81
N LEU A 1041 30.02 -33.39 -19.44
CA LEU A 1041 31.36 -33.95 -19.28
C LEU A 1041 31.83 -33.85 -17.82
N SER A 1042 32.40 -34.94 -17.32
CA SER A 1042 33.18 -34.96 -16.08
C SER A 1042 34.55 -35.61 -16.29
N ASP A 1043 35.57 -35.14 -15.58
CA ASP A 1043 36.89 -35.76 -15.50
C ASP A 1043 37.18 -36.46 -14.16
N LEU A 1044 36.23 -36.44 -13.23
CA LEU A 1044 36.34 -37.08 -11.91
C LEU A 1044 35.57 -38.41 -11.83
N ASP A 1045 34.31 -38.43 -12.26
CA ASP A 1045 33.40 -39.57 -12.14
C ASP A 1045 32.47 -39.76 -13.35
N ILE A 1046 32.02 -41.00 -13.57
CA ILE A 1046 31.15 -41.34 -14.70
C ILE A 1046 29.72 -40.87 -14.41
N LEU A 1047 29.23 -39.90 -15.21
CA LEU A 1047 27.90 -39.34 -15.09
C LEU A 1047 26.85 -40.24 -15.76
N LYS A 1048 25.86 -40.72 -15.00
CA LYS A 1048 24.77 -41.54 -15.53
C LYS A 1048 23.77 -40.70 -16.32
N GLY A 1049 23.49 -41.11 -17.55
CA GLY A 1049 22.51 -40.45 -18.42
C GLY A 1049 22.90 -40.49 -19.88
N ARG A 1050 22.08 -39.90 -20.74
CA ARG A 1050 22.29 -39.99 -22.19
C ARG A 1050 23.43 -39.09 -22.62
N GLY A 1051 24.40 -39.64 -23.35
CA GLY A 1051 25.42 -38.86 -24.05
C GLY A 1051 26.43 -38.16 -23.15
N ASN A 1052 26.59 -38.53 -21.87
CA ASN A 1052 27.61 -37.94 -21.00
C ASN A 1052 29.03 -38.47 -21.32
N ALA A 1053 30.06 -37.67 -21.08
CA ALA A 1053 31.48 -38.00 -21.28
C ALA A 1053 32.19 -38.17 -19.94
N TYR A 1054 33.12 -39.11 -19.91
CA TYR A 1054 34.12 -39.22 -18.85
C TYR A 1054 35.52 -38.96 -19.44
N GLU A 1055 35.91 -37.70 -19.53
CA GLU A 1055 37.15 -37.27 -20.19
C GLU A 1055 37.58 -35.88 -19.69
N SER A 1056 38.86 -35.53 -19.84
CA SER A 1056 39.33 -34.17 -19.54
C SER A 1056 38.79 -33.16 -20.56
N PRO A 1057 38.33 -31.97 -20.14
CA PRO A 1057 37.91 -30.91 -21.06
C PRO A 1057 39.09 -30.26 -21.81
N ARG A 1058 40.33 -30.46 -21.34
CA ARG A 1058 41.56 -29.90 -21.95
C ARG A 1058 41.50 -28.38 -22.10
N PHE A 1059 41.21 -27.69 -20.99
CA PHE A 1059 41.29 -26.24 -20.90
C PHE A 1059 42.73 -25.73 -21.15
N ILE A 1060 42.86 -24.56 -21.75
CA ILE A 1060 44.13 -23.93 -22.10
C ILE A 1060 44.81 -23.36 -20.85
N ASN A 1061 44.12 -22.53 -20.07
CA ASN A 1061 44.69 -21.92 -18.87
C ASN A 1061 43.62 -21.60 -17.80
N PRO A 1062 42.97 -22.64 -17.24
CA PRO A 1062 41.85 -22.46 -16.31
C PRO A 1062 42.25 -21.77 -15.01
N GLU A 1063 43.52 -21.88 -14.59
CA GLU A 1063 44.08 -21.18 -13.41
C GLU A 1063 44.08 -19.66 -13.56
N ALA A 1064 44.13 -19.15 -14.80
CA ALA A 1064 44.00 -17.72 -15.09
C ALA A 1064 42.55 -17.30 -15.42
N GLY A 1065 41.58 -18.20 -15.21
CA GLY A 1065 40.18 -18.00 -15.60
C GLY A 1065 39.92 -18.13 -17.11
N ASP A 1066 40.87 -18.69 -17.86
CA ASP A 1066 40.72 -18.98 -19.29
C ASP A 1066 40.30 -20.44 -19.49
N PHE A 1067 39.00 -20.61 -19.65
CA PHE A 1067 38.38 -21.91 -19.88
C PHE A 1067 38.32 -22.29 -21.36
N SER A 1068 38.95 -21.57 -22.29
CA SER A 1068 39.03 -22.04 -23.68
C SER A 1068 39.72 -23.41 -23.77
N VAL A 1069 39.45 -24.17 -24.83
CA VAL A 1069 39.95 -25.55 -24.98
C VAL A 1069 40.89 -25.72 -26.16
N PHE A 1070 41.77 -26.73 -26.11
CA PHE A 1070 42.59 -27.12 -27.25
C PHE A 1070 41.74 -27.73 -28.39
N ASP A 1071 42.21 -27.62 -29.64
CA ASP A 1071 41.51 -28.12 -30.85
C ASP A 1071 41.13 -29.61 -30.81
N ASN A 1072 41.82 -30.40 -29.98
CA ASN A 1072 41.54 -31.82 -29.81
C ASN A 1072 40.58 -32.11 -28.65
N SER A 1073 40.00 -31.10 -28.02
CA SER A 1073 39.15 -31.24 -26.84
C SER A 1073 37.84 -31.97 -27.17
N PRO A 1074 37.39 -32.89 -26.28
CA PRO A 1074 36.08 -33.51 -26.42
C PRO A 1074 34.95 -32.48 -26.36
N CYS A 1075 35.15 -31.30 -25.77
CA CYS A 1075 34.11 -30.29 -25.64
C CYS A 1075 33.60 -29.71 -26.96
N LEU A 1076 34.34 -29.82 -28.07
CA LEU A 1076 34.00 -29.13 -29.32
C LEU A 1076 32.83 -29.75 -30.10
N ASN A 1077 32.49 -31.03 -29.90
CA ASN A 1077 31.45 -31.71 -30.70
C ASN A 1077 30.60 -32.72 -29.89
N TYR A 1078 30.45 -32.52 -28.59
CA TYR A 1078 29.91 -33.55 -27.68
C TYR A 1078 28.56 -33.20 -27.04
N GLY A 1079 28.13 -31.94 -27.13
CA GLY A 1079 26.81 -31.52 -26.67
C GLY A 1079 25.68 -32.13 -27.49
N GLU A 1080 24.45 -31.92 -27.03
CA GLU A 1080 23.26 -32.35 -27.75
C GLU A 1080 23.27 -31.80 -29.20
N ASN A 1081 22.96 -32.65 -30.17
CA ASN A 1081 23.07 -32.34 -31.61
C ASN A 1081 24.49 -31.94 -32.07
N PHE A 1082 25.54 -32.49 -31.44
CA PHE A 1082 26.95 -32.17 -31.71
C PHE A 1082 27.30 -30.70 -31.44
N SER A 1083 26.59 -30.03 -30.53
CA SER A 1083 26.94 -28.68 -30.11
C SER A 1083 28.23 -28.65 -29.30
N VAL A 1084 28.87 -27.49 -29.22
CA VAL A 1084 29.98 -27.25 -28.29
C VAL A 1084 29.45 -27.32 -26.86
N LEU A 1085 30.11 -28.08 -25.98
CA LEU A 1085 29.90 -28.04 -24.55
C LEU A 1085 30.44 -26.71 -24.03
N ALA A 1086 29.57 -25.82 -23.55
CA ALA A 1086 29.90 -24.65 -22.74
C ALA A 1086 31.01 -23.64 -23.21
N LEU A 1087 31.61 -23.76 -24.42
CA LEU A 1087 33.01 -23.30 -24.59
C LEU A 1087 33.40 -22.45 -25.82
N GLU A 1088 32.48 -22.02 -26.70
CA GLU A 1088 32.83 -21.12 -27.82
C GLU A 1088 32.24 -19.70 -27.75
N GLU A 1089 31.15 -19.48 -27.01
CA GLU A 1089 30.48 -18.17 -26.94
C GLU A 1089 31.01 -17.28 -25.81
N THR A 1090 31.58 -17.87 -24.76
CA THR A 1090 32.16 -17.16 -23.60
C THR A 1090 33.29 -16.23 -24.02
N ARG A 1091 34.09 -16.59 -25.05
CA ARG A 1091 35.18 -15.75 -25.59
C ARG A 1091 34.67 -14.52 -26.35
N LYS A 1092 33.62 -14.67 -27.18
CA LYS A 1092 33.04 -13.56 -27.96
C LYS A 1092 32.33 -12.53 -27.08
N TYR A 1093 31.86 -12.93 -25.92
CA TYR A 1093 31.29 -12.03 -24.90
C TYR A 1093 32.39 -11.38 -24.05
N GLN A 1094 33.38 -12.16 -23.58
CA GLN A 1094 34.56 -11.65 -22.87
C GLN A 1094 35.32 -10.57 -23.65
N ASP A 1095 35.52 -10.76 -24.95
CA ASP A 1095 36.14 -9.75 -25.81
C ASP A 1095 35.26 -8.50 -25.97
N ARG A 1096 33.93 -8.57 -25.86
CA ARG A 1096 33.06 -7.38 -25.92
C ARG A 1096 33.07 -6.59 -24.60
N VAL A 1097 33.02 -7.28 -23.46
CA VAL A 1097 33.00 -6.66 -22.12
C VAL A 1097 34.39 -6.10 -21.76
N LEU A 1098 35.46 -6.84 -22.03
CA LEU A 1098 36.83 -6.38 -21.78
C LEU A 1098 37.30 -5.32 -22.79
N ASN A 1099 36.88 -5.35 -24.06
CA ASN A 1099 37.22 -4.28 -25.00
C ASN A 1099 36.50 -2.96 -24.70
N ARG A 1100 35.27 -2.98 -24.14
CA ARG A 1100 34.65 -1.74 -23.60
C ARG A 1100 35.50 -1.14 -22.45
N LYS A 1101 35.90 -1.95 -21.46
CA LYS A 1101 36.78 -1.51 -20.35
C LYS A 1101 38.21 -1.13 -20.78
N LYS A 1102 38.77 -1.76 -21.83
CA LYS A 1102 40.12 -1.42 -22.36
C LYS A 1102 40.11 -0.13 -23.18
N ILE A 1103 39.05 0.16 -23.93
CA ILE A 1103 38.92 1.43 -24.67
C ILE A 1103 38.87 2.60 -23.66
N ASP A 1104 38.14 2.46 -22.56
CA ASP A 1104 38.10 3.50 -21.51
C ASP A 1104 39.41 3.65 -20.72
N ARG A 1105 40.09 2.55 -20.36
CA ARG A 1105 41.41 2.64 -19.68
C ARG A 1105 42.50 3.18 -20.58
N SER A 1106 42.50 2.88 -21.87
CA SER A 1106 43.47 3.45 -22.82
C SER A 1106 43.21 4.92 -23.11
N LEU A 1107 41.94 5.36 -23.10
CA LEU A 1107 41.58 6.78 -23.12
C LEU A 1107 42.04 7.49 -21.84
N LEU A 1108 41.87 6.87 -20.67
CA LEU A 1108 42.31 7.39 -19.38
C LEU A 1108 43.84 7.47 -19.27
N ILE A 1109 44.56 6.46 -19.78
CA ILE A 1109 46.04 6.47 -19.84
C ILE A 1109 46.52 7.51 -20.87
N MET A 1110 45.86 7.66 -22.02
CA MET A 1110 46.19 8.74 -22.97
C MET A 1110 45.93 10.12 -22.36
N LEU A 1111 44.82 10.34 -21.66
CA LEU A 1111 44.53 11.61 -20.96
C LEU A 1111 45.52 11.87 -19.82
N THR A 1112 45.94 10.84 -19.09
CA THR A 1112 46.93 10.96 -18.02
C THR A 1112 48.32 11.26 -18.59
N ILE A 1113 48.72 10.63 -19.70
CA ILE A 1113 49.98 10.93 -20.40
C ILE A 1113 49.93 12.32 -21.04
N PHE A 1114 48.78 12.75 -21.58
CA PHE A 1114 48.60 14.09 -22.14
C PHE A 1114 48.64 15.17 -21.04
N LEU A 1115 48.01 14.93 -19.87
CA LEU A 1115 48.15 15.81 -18.70
C LEU A 1115 49.59 15.84 -18.16
N PHE A 1116 50.28 14.70 -18.13
CA PHE A 1116 51.67 14.64 -17.68
C PHE A 1116 52.63 15.35 -18.63
N ILE A 1117 52.40 15.27 -19.95
CA ILE A 1117 53.18 16.00 -20.96
C ILE A 1117 52.88 17.51 -20.88
N VAL A 1118 51.64 17.92 -20.63
CA VAL A 1118 51.27 19.35 -20.44
C VAL A 1118 51.80 19.92 -19.13
N ILE A 1119 51.86 19.13 -18.05
CA ILE A 1119 52.38 19.57 -16.75
C ILE A 1119 53.92 19.61 -16.76
N VAL A 1120 54.60 18.62 -17.37
CA VAL A 1120 56.08 18.56 -17.41
C VAL A 1120 56.69 19.50 -18.47
N SER A 1121 55.92 20.02 -19.43
CA SER A 1121 56.39 21.03 -20.39
C SER A 1121 56.15 22.48 -19.96
N SER A 1122 55.60 22.73 -18.77
CA SER A 1122 55.31 24.07 -18.25
C SER A 1122 56.39 24.66 -17.31
N GLU A 1123 57.46 23.92 -17.00
CA GLU A 1123 58.62 24.42 -16.24
C GLU A 1123 59.82 24.76 -17.15
N LEU A 1124 59.71 25.83 -17.94
CA LEU A 1124 60.86 26.61 -18.39
C LEU A 1124 60.54 28.11 -18.31
N PRO A 1125 61.39 28.95 -17.68
CA PRO A 1125 61.06 30.34 -17.42
C PRO A 1125 61.40 31.22 -18.62
N LEU A 1126 60.42 31.97 -19.13
CA LEU A 1126 60.66 33.05 -20.09
C LEU A 1126 60.11 34.39 -19.57
N ASN A 1127 60.91 34.97 -18.66
CA ASN A 1127 61.12 36.41 -18.67
C ASN A 1127 61.76 36.79 -20.02
N ARG A 1128 61.00 37.40 -20.94
CA ARG A 1128 61.42 38.52 -21.81
C ARG A 1128 60.35 38.86 -22.86
N LEU A 1129 59.85 40.09 -22.71
CA LEU A 1129 59.59 41.08 -23.76
C LEU A 1129 58.44 40.87 -24.77
N ARG A 1130 57.50 41.82 -24.63
CA ARG A 1130 56.60 42.47 -25.61
C ARG A 1130 55.33 41.76 -26.03
#